data_AF-A0A8H2X564-F1
#
_entry.id   AF-A0A8H2X564-F1
#
_cell.length_a   1.000
_cell.length_b   1.000
_cell.length_c   1.000
_cell.angle_alpha   90.00
_cell.angle_beta   90.00
_cell.angle_gamma   90.00
#
_symmetry.space_group_name_H-M   'P 1'
#
loop_
_entity.id
_entity.type
_entity.pdbx_description
1 polymer ?
#
loop_
_entity_poly.entity_id
_entity_poly.type
_entity_poly.pdbx_seq_one_letter_code
_entity_poly.pdbx_strand_id
1 'polypeptide(L)'
;MTLTSTSPVISKGGSDIQTQDGTIHVHPYRQANTKQLRAVITFTPRSSAFEASGSDPFRGFYSLFWISMVLLLLRTYVNNFFQNGYPLSMVFATLFTRDAKILAISDAILVCSTFICVPFVKALQKGYIQYYYTGQTILHVYQMITLALAIQWTFNREWPWVQSGFFTLHTLVMLMKTYSYVATNGYLSDLARKRVLTEDQLRKSTELVRGYEVVLAEAKEATLQSPDTQSVTPIGTPLSDKEAILDQAKLRQRLNSTEQVKKEDNILPPKTSSYLPTGDVPELPPHPLVHHPSSNIAALAQSLTHMDRELTSTGKSRIRFPNNISYANFLDFQMVPTLCYELEYPRTERIRPMYIFEKTVATFGTFTLLYTITEHYIMPLTPTSDQSFARSMVDLALPFMLSYLILFYIIFECICNGFAELSCFGDREFYQDWWNSTSFDEYARKWNKPVHAFLLRHVYQASLSSRRVSKFSATLLTFLLSALVHELVMAVVTKKIRMYLFILQCSPYRARSATTYTYIASSTSSRLASENYITRIWDSPPPVSKDEGTKREEKPTIHENIYTIPNALTVSRIIACPVLGWAILEGRYGLATGLLFYAGVTDWVDGYLARKWNMRTVIGTILDPAADKTLMTTLTVTLAMKGLLPVPLAVIILGRDVLLSISAFYYRYISLPAPKTFERYWDFSIPSAEVRPTQISKYNTFLQLTLMGATTVAPILPLDLSMQLSALQFTVAATTIWSGLSYVFSKDAVKILSQNRPPKP
;
A
#
# COMPACT_ATOMS: atom_id res chain seq x y z
N MET A 1 -8.21 -5.86 54.55
CA MET A 1 -9.42 -6.38 53.87
C MET A 1 -8.98 -7.13 52.63
N THR A 2 -9.01 -8.45 52.71
CA THR A 2 -8.60 -9.41 51.68
C THR A 2 -9.70 -9.53 50.62
N LEU A 3 -9.45 -9.00 49.41
CA LEU A 3 -10.32 -9.18 48.25
C LEU A 3 -9.78 -10.34 47.40
N THR A 4 -10.59 -11.38 47.32
CA THR A 4 -10.45 -12.60 46.53
C THR A 4 -10.45 -12.31 45.02
N SER A 5 -9.47 -12.85 44.30
CA SER A 5 -9.43 -12.85 42.84
C SER A 5 -10.39 -13.91 42.27
N THR A 6 -11.36 -13.47 41.47
CA THR A 6 -12.19 -14.35 40.65
C THR A 6 -11.74 -14.23 39.20
N SER A 7 -11.08 -15.28 38.69
CA SER A 7 -10.75 -15.44 37.27
C SER A 7 -12.03 -15.68 36.45
N PRO A 8 -12.19 -15.09 35.24
CA PRO A 8 -13.34 -15.41 34.40
C PRO A 8 -13.16 -16.76 33.69
N VAL A 9 -14.25 -17.52 33.67
CA VAL A 9 -14.43 -18.79 32.98
C VAL A 9 -14.57 -18.55 31.47
N ILE A 10 -13.79 -19.28 30.67
CA ILE A 10 -13.79 -19.22 29.20
C ILE A 10 -14.94 -20.10 28.68
N SER A 11 -15.99 -19.50 28.11
CA SER A 11 -17.00 -20.21 27.31
C SER A 11 -16.47 -20.47 25.90
N LYS A 12 -16.35 -21.74 25.52
CA LYS A 12 -16.01 -22.17 24.16
C LYS A 12 -17.23 -22.06 23.24
N GLY A 13 -17.15 -21.20 22.22
CA GLY A 13 -18.11 -21.20 21.10
C GLY A 13 -18.30 -19.80 20.51
N GLY A 14 -17.56 -19.50 19.44
CA GLY A 14 -17.62 -18.21 18.73
C GLY A 14 -16.25 -17.56 18.66
N SER A 15 -15.74 -17.35 17.44
CA SER A 15 -14.46 -16.67 17.19
C SER A 15 -14.60 -15.16 17.35
N ASP A 16 -14.88 -14.72 18.57
CA ASP A 16 -14.87 -13.30 18.95
C ASP A 16 -13.65 -13.05 19.83
N ILE A 17 -12.69 -12.28 19.32
CA ILE A 17 -11.62 -11.71 20.15
C ILE A 17 -12.12 -10.34 20.58
N GLN A 18 -12.66 -10.23 21.80
CA GLN A 18 -13.00 -8.95 22.40
C GLN A 18 -11.73 -8.21 22.79
N THR A 19 -11.54 -7.01 22.23
CA THR A 19 -10.67 -5.96 22.79
C THR A 19 -11.54 -4.83 23.34
N GLN A 20 -11.07 -4.14 24.36
CA GLN A 20 -11.89 -3.27 25.22
C GLN A 20 -12.59 -2.08 24.51
N ASP A 21 -12.15 -1.63 23.33
CA ASP A 21 -12.70 -0.40 22.71
C ASP A 21 -12.94 -0.50 21.19
N GLY A 22 -13.92 -1.32 20.78
CA GLY A 22 -14.56 -1.21 19.46
C GLY A 22 -13.85 -1.93 18.31
N THR A 23 -14.55 -2.91 17.75
CA THR A 23 -14.07 -3.77 16.67
C THR A 23 -14.07 -3.04 15.32
N ILE A 24 -12.90 -2.97 14.65
CA ILE A 24 -12.87 -2.75 13.20
C ILE A 24 -13.20 -4.10 12.55
N HIS A 25 -14.42 -4.23 12.01
CA HIS A 25 -14.80 -5.39 11.20
C HIS A 25 -14.12 -5.32 9.83
N VAL A 26 -12.94 -5.92 9.68
CA VAL A 26 -12.42 -6.33 8.37
C VAL A 26 -12.65 -7.83 8.23
N HIS A 27 -13.87 -8.22 7.85
CA HIS A 27 -14.11 -9.60 7.45
C HIS A 27 -13.60 -9.78 6.01
N PRO A 28 -12.67 -10.71 5.75
CA PRO A 28 -12.32 -11.08 4.39
C PRO A 28 -13.55 -11.72 3.73
N TYR A 29 -14.21 -10.99 2.84
CA TYR A 29 -15.25 -11.56 2.02
C TYR A 29 -14.62 -12.50 0.97
N ARG A 30 -15.07 -13.75 0.94
CA ARG A 30 -14.65 -14.76 -0.03
C ARG A 30 -15.83 -15.07 -0.94
N GLN A 31 -15.75 -14.58 -2.17
CA GLN A 31 -16.75 -14.85 -3.19
C GLN A 31 -16.72 -16.35 -3.53
N ALA A 32 -17.89 -17.02 -3.54
CA ALA A 32 -17.98 -18.46 -3.80
C ALA A 32 -17.44 -18.87 -5.19
N ASN A 33 -17.30 -17.93 -6.13
CA ASN A 33 -16.81 -18.20 -7.49
C ASN A 33 -15.66 -17.28 -7.98
N THR A 34 -15.08 -16.43 -7.12
CA THR A 34 -13.98 -15.53 -7.52
C THR A 34 -12.98 -15.31 -6.39
N LYS A 35 -11.68 -15.48 -6.68
CA LYS A 35 -10.57 -15.40 -5.71
C LYS A 35 -10.26 -13.98 -5.19
N GLN A 36 -11.17 -13.00 -5.30
CA GLN A 36 -10.88 -11.60 -4.96
C GLN A 36 -11.32 -11.28 -3.53
N LEU A 37 -10.36 -10.87 -2.69
CA LEU A 37 -10.57 -10.40 -1.31
C LEU A 37 -10.68 -8.86 -1.35
N ARG A 38 -11.75 -8.28 -0.80
CA ARG A 38 -11.93 -6.83 -0.62
C ARG A 38 -12.16 -6.51 0.85
N ALA A 39 -11.55 -5.43 1.37
CA ALA A 39 -11.95 -4.82 2.63
C ALA A 39 -13.10 -3.90 2.29
N VAL A 40 -14.22 -4.18 2.93
CA VAL A 40 -15.30 -3.21 3.03
C VAL A 40 -14.89 -2.27 4.16
N ILE A 41 -14.73 -0.98 3.85
CA ILE A 41 -14.63 0.06 4.87
C ILE A 41 -16.07 0.41 5.20
N THR A 42 -16.53 -0.02 6.36
CA THR A 42 -17.87 0.33 6.84
C THR A 42 -17.79 1.63 7.61
N PHE A 43 -18.35 2.68 7.05
CA PHE A 43 -18.52 3.95 7.76
C PHE A 43 -19.70 3.85 8.72
N THR A 44 -19.50 4.30 9.95
CA THR A 44 -20.55 4.31 10.97
C THR A 44 -20.50 5.62 11.75
N PRO A 45 -21.64 6.14 12.24
CA PRO A 45 -21.63 7.37 13.02
C PRO A 45 -20.82 7.16 14.32
N ARG A 46 -19.72 7.89 14.46
CA ARG A 46 -18.78 7.84 15.60
C ARG A 46 -18.28 9.24 15.91
N SER A 47 -18.09 9.55 17.19
CA SER A 47 -17.40 10.76 17.64
C SER A 47 -15.88 10.61 17.54
N SER A 48 -15.15 11.73 17.56
CA SER A 48 -13.68 11.67 17.64
C SER A 48 -13.23 11.09 18.98
N ALA A 49 -12.02 10.53 19.05
CA ALA A 49 -11.49 9.93 20.29
C ALA A 49 -11.43 10.96 21.44
N PHE A 50 -11.00 12.21 21.17
CA PHE A 50 -10.99 13.26 22.19
C PHE A 50 -12.40 13.71 22.63
N GLU A 51 -13.42 13.60 21.77
CA GLU A 51 -14.82 13.89 22.12
C GLU A 51 -15.44 12.72 22.94
N ALA A 52 -15.09 11.48 22.61
CA ALA A 52 -15.56 10.27 23.30
C ALA A 52 -14.98 10.12 24.72
N SER A 53 -13.75 10.59 24.96
CA SER A 53 -13.07 10.56 26.27
C SER A 53 -13.68 11.50 27.34
N GLY A 54 -14.92 11.96 27.19
CA GLY A 54 -15.60 12.85 28.14
C GLY A 54 -15.65 12.32 29.58
N SER A 55 -15.54 10.99 29.76
CA SER A 55 -15.53 10.27 31.04
C SER A 55 -14.14 9.79 31.50
N ASP A 56 -13.06 10.10 30.78
CA ASP A 56 -11.73 9.57 31.11
C ASP A 56 -11.04 10.33 32.27
N PRO A 57 -10.37 9.60 33.19
CA PRO A 57 -9.63 10.21 34.31
C PRO A 57 -8.46 11.10 33.85
N PHE A 58 -8.01 10.97 32.60
CA PHE A 58 -6.89 11.74 32.03
C PHE A 58 -7.29 13.12 31.49
N ARG A 59 -8.57 13.50 31.51
CA ARG A 59 -9.04 14.82 31.05
C ARG A 59 -8.40 16.01 31.79
N GLY A 60 -7.98 15.79 33.04
CA GLY A 60 -7.21 16.77 33.81
C GLY A 60 -5.89 17.14 33.14
N PHE A 61 -5.15 16.16 32.58
CA PHE A 61 -3.90 16.41 31.86
C PHE A 61 -4.11 17.17 30.57
N TYR A 62 -5.18 16.87 29.83
CA TYR A 62 -5.56 17.63 28.63
C TYR A 62 -5.83 19.11 28.97
N SER A 63 -6.57 19.36 30.04
CA SER A 63 -6.87 20.73 30.49
C SER A 63 -5.61 21.46 30.96
N LEU A 64 -4.76 20.77 31.73
CA LEU A 64 -3.49 21.31 32.22
C LEU A 64 -2.51 21.61 31.09
N PHE A 65 -2.47 20.79 30.04
CA PHE A 65 -1.70 21.05 28.84
C PHE A 65 -2.10 22.40 28.20
N TRP A 66 -3.39 22.62 27.96
CA TRP A 66 -3.87 23.86 27.36
C TRP A 66 -3.65 25.08 28.25
N ILE A 67 -3.86 24.95 29.57
CA ILE A 67 -3.52 26.02 30.52
C ILE A 67 -2.03 26.36 30.43
N SER A 68 -1.16 25.35 30.40
CA SER A 68 0.29 25.54 30.27
C SER A 68 0.66 26.21 28.95
N MET A 69 0.01 25.85 27.84
CA MET A 69 0.22 26.46 26.53
C MET A 69 -0.22 27.93 26.50
N VAL A 70 -1.35 28.27 27.13
CA VAL A 70 -1.80 29.66 27.25
C VAL A 70 -0.82 30.50 28.09
N LEU A 71 -0.34 29.95 29.21
CA LEU A 71 0.68 30.61 30.03
C LEU A 71 2.00 30.78 29.27
N LEU A 72 2.41 29.80 28.48
CA LEU A 72 3.59 29.88 27.61
C LEU A 72 3.44 30.99 26.57
N LEU A 73 2.28 31.08 25.93
CA LEU A 73 1.97 32.13 24.96
C LEU A 73 2.01 33.51 25.61
N LEU A 74 1.33 33.68 26.74
CA LEU A 74 1.30 34.95 27.48
C LEU A 74 2.72 35.38 27.90
N ARG A 75 3.49 34.47 28.51
CA ARG A 75 4.88 34.71 28.91
C ARG A 75 5.73 35.16 27.72
N THR A 76 5.59 34.48 26.58
CA THR A 76 6.36 34.79 25.37
C THR A 76 6.02 36.17 24.84
N TYR A 77 4.74 36.52 24.78
CA TYR A 77 4.29 37.81 24.26
C TYR A 77 4.70 38.97 25.15
N VAL A 78 4.56 38.82 26.47
CA VAL A 78 5.00 39.81 27.45
C VAL A 78 6.50 40.05 27.33
N ASN A 79 7.30 38.97 27.28
CA ASN A 79 8.75 39.09 27.13
C ASN A 79 9.15 39.75 25.81
N ASN A 80 8.49 39.40 24.69
CA ASN A 80 8.79 40.00 23.39
C ASN A 80 8.43 41.49 23.36
N PHE A 81 7.27 41.85 23.93
CA PHE A 81 6.85 43.25 24.02
C PHE A 81 7.85 44.11 24.79
N PHE A 82 8.40 43.61 25.91
CA PHE A 82 9.41 44.33 26.68
C PHE A 82 10.79 44.39 26.00
N GLN A 83 11.14 43.41 25.16
CA GLN A 83 12.45 43.37 24.48
C GLN A 83 12.46 44.14 23.16
N ASN A 84 11.42 44.00 22.35
CA ASN A 84 11.38 44.48 20.96
C ASN A 84 10.33 45.56 20.71
N GLY A 85 9.44 45.84 21.67
CA GLY A 85 8.35 46.82 21.54
C GLY A 85 7.12 46.32 20.79
N TYR A 86 7.12 45.07 20.33
CA TYR A 86 5.97 44.41 19.68
C TYR A 86 5.77 43.00 20.24
N PRO A 87 4.55 42.44 20.27
CA PRO A 87 4.30 41.12 20.85
C PRO A 87 4.66 39.95 19.90
N LEU A 88 4.61 40.17 18.58
CA LEU A 88 4.84 39.15 17.57
C LEU A 88 5.60 39.75 16.37
N SER A 89 6.64 39.09 15.89
CA SER A 89 7.24 39.46 14.62
C SER A 89 6.32 39.04 13.48
N MET A 90 6.40 39.74 12.34
CA MET A 90 5.70 39.35 11.11
C MET A 90 6.56 38.48 10.18
N VAL A 91 7.78 38.12 10.60
CA VAL A 91 8.71 37.35 9.75
C VAL A 91 8.11 36.00 9.34
N PHE A 92 7.59 35.21 10.28
CA PHE A 92 6.98 33.93 9.93
C PHE A 92 5.70 34.13 9.11
N ALA A 93 4.90 35.16 9.38
CA ALA A 93 3.71 35.49 8.60
C ALA A 93 4.01 35.77 7.12
N THR A 94 5.15 36.40 6.79
CA THR A 94 5.54 36.64 5.39
C THR A 94 5.75 35.35 4.60
N LEU A 95 6.13 34.23 5.24
CA LEU A 95 6.28 32.93 4.57
C LEU A 95 4.95 32.37 4.06
N PHE A 96 3.83 32.75 4.68
CA PHE A 96 2.49 32.35 4.24
C PHE A 96 1.88 33.34 3.24
N THR A 97 2.14 34.64 3.40
CA THR A 97 1.40 35.70 2.70
C THR A 97 2.04 36.17 1.40
N ARG A 98 3.34 35.96 1.20
CA ARG A 98 4.11 36.50 0.06
C ARG A 98 3.46 36.28 -1.31
N ASP A 99 2.94 35.08 -1.57
CA ASP A 99 2.29 34.71 -2.84
C ASP A 99 0.89 34.07 -2.65
N ALA A 100 0.20 34.38 -1.55
CA ALA A 100 -1.04 33.68 -1.16
C ALA A 100 -2.15 33.71 -2.24
N LYS A 101 -2.27 34.81 -3.00
CA LYS A 101 -3.27 34.93 -4.08
C LYS A 101 -3.02 33.95 -5.21
N ILE A 102 -1.77 33.82 -5.64
CA ILE A 102 -1.40 32.92 -6.73
C ILE A 102 -1.55 31.47 -6.25
N LEU A 103 -1.15 31.19 -5.01
CA LEU A 103 -1.39 29.88 -4.40
C LEU A 103 -2.87 29.51 -4.42
N ALA A 104 -3.77 30.41 -4.00
CA ALA A 104 -5.21 30.16 -4.02
C ALA A 104 -5.76 29.91 -5.43
N ILE A 105 -5.28 30.64 -6.44
CA ILE A 105 -5.69 30.43 -7.84
C ILE A 105 -5.16 29.09 -8.36
N SER A 106 -3.89 28.76 -8.11
CA SER A 106 -3.31 27.47 -8.49
C SER A 106 -4.05 26.31 -7.84
N ASP A 107 -4.44 26.47 -6.58
CA ASP A 107 -5.23 25.50 -5.83
C ASP A 107 -6.64 25.32 -6.40
N ALA A 108 -7.31 26.41 -6.73
CA ALA A 108 -8.61 26.37 -7.39
C ALA A 108 -8.53 25.67 -8.75
N ILE A 109 -7.50 25.91 -9.55
CA ILE A 109 -7.28 25.22 -10.83
C ILE A 109 -7.07 23.72 -10.60
N LEU A 110 -6.25 23.35 -9.62
CA LEU A 110 -6.01 21.96 -9.24
C LEU A 110 -7.33 21.27 -8.86
N VAL A 111 -8.13 21.86 -7.96
CA VAL A 111 -9.42 21.31 -7.53
C VAL A 111 -10.39 21.21 -8.72
N CYS A 112 -10.53 22.26 -9.53
CA CYS A 112 -11.36 22.25 -10.73
C CYS A 112 -10.96 21.16 -11.71
N SER A 113 -9.65 20.89 -11.86
CA SER A 113 -9.16 19.85 -12.76
C SER A 113 -9.65 18.45 -12.37
N THR A 114 -9.87 18.18 -11.08
CA THR A 114 -10.33 16.86 -10.59
C THR A 114 -11.73 16.50 -11.07
N PHE A 115 -12.58 17.49 -11.38
CA PHE A 115 -13.94 17.27 -11.87
C PHE A 115 -13.99 16.58 -13.24
N ILE A 116 -12.86 16.50 -13.96
CA ILE A 116 -12.72 15.69 -15.19
C ILE A 116 -13.00 14.19 -14.95
N CYS A 117 -12.90 13.73 -13.70
CA CYS A 117 -13.21 12.34 -13.37
C CYS A 117 -14.70 11.99 -13.54
N VAL A 118 -15.61 12.96 -13.42
CA VAL A 118 -17.06 12.73 -13.58
C VAL A 118 -17.42 12.37 -15.03
N PRO A 119 -17.05 13.14 -16.07
CA PRO A 119 -17.28 12.72 -17.46
C PRO A 119 -16.51 11.46 -17.83
N PHE A 120 -15.32 11.24 -17.24
CA PHE A 120 -14.57 9.99 -17.42
C PHE A 120 -15.35 8.77 -16.91
N VAL A 121 -15.92 8.83 -15.71
CA VAL A 121 -16.76 7.77 -15.15
C VAL A 121 -18.06 7.60 -15.95
N LYS A 122 -18.66 8.68 -16.46
CA LYS A 122 -19.81 8.57 -17.39
C LYS A 122 -19.43 7.84 -18.68
N ALA A 123 -18.21 8.01 -19.19
CA ALA A 123 -17.73 7.26 -20.35
C ALA A 123 -17.52 5.76 -20.05
N LEU A 124 -17.06 5.42 -18.83
CA LEU A 124 -16.99 4.03 -18.36
C LEU A 124 -18.40 3.41 -18.27
N GLN A 125 -19.35 4.13 -17.67
CA GLN A 125 -20.74 3.70 -17.51
C GLN A 125 -21.44 3.42 -18.85
N LYS A 126 -21.19 4.26 -19.87
CA LYS A 126 -21.72 4.08 -21.23
C LYS A 126 -21.02 2.95 -22.01
N GLY A 127 -19.95 2.38 -21.47
CA GLY A 127 -19.19 1.31 -22.13
C GLY A 127 -18.24 1.76 -23.23
N TYR A 128 -17.97 3.07 -23.36
CA TYR A 128 -16.99 3.58 -24.35
C TYR A 128 -15.56 3.16 -24.01
N ILE A 129 -15.26 3.00 -22.72
CA ILE A 129 -13.95 2.62 -22.21
C ILE A 129 -14.14 1.47 -21.21
N GLN A 130 -13.29 0.45 -21.32
CA GLN A 130 -13.25 -0.62 -20.31
C GLN A 130 -12.39 -0.17 -19.12
N TYR A 131 -12.89 -0.36 -17.90
CA TYR A 131 -12.16 0.11 -16.72
C TYR A 131 -10.80 -0.60 -16.56
N TYR A 132 -10.79 -1.93 -16.64
CA TYR A 132 -9.57 -2.72 -16.53
C TYR A 132 -8.69 -2.54 -17.78
N TYR A 133 -7.38 -2.37 -17.55
CA TYR A 133 -6.36 -2.02 -18.54
C TYR A 133 -6.47 -0.60 -19.11
N THR A 134 -7.44 -0.31 -19.96
CA THR A 134 -7.48 0.98 -20.70
C THR A 134 -7.85 2.14 -19.79
N GLY A 135 -8.94 2.03 -19.03
CA GLY A 135 -9.36 3.06 -18.07
C GLY A 135 -8.32 3.33 -16.97
N GLN A 136 -7.73 2.28 -16.39
CA GLN A 136 -6.67 2.40 -15.39
C GLN A 136 -5.40 3.07 -15.95
N THR A 137 -4.99 2.75 -17.19
CA THR A 137 -3.83 3.38 -17.81
C THR A 137 -4.06 4.87 -18.02
N ILE A 138 -5.22 5.26 -18.54
CA ILE A 138 -5.58 6.67 -18.73
C ILE A 138 -5.58 7.41 -17.39
N LEU A 139 -6.16 6.82 -16.35
CA LEU A 139 -6.18 7.39 -15.01
C LEU A 139 -4.77 7.61 -14.47
N HIS A 140 -3.89 6.60 -14.54
CA HIS A 140 -2.52 6.73 -14.04
C HIS A 140 -1.70 7.74 -14.84
N VAL A 141 -1.87 7.82 -16.16
CA VAL A 141 -1.23 8.85 -16.98
C VAL A 141 -1.69 10.25 -16.55
N TYR A 142 -3.00 10.45 -16.36
CA TYR A 142 -3.54 11.72 -15.85
C TYR A 142 -2.96 12.10 -14.48
N GLN A 143 -2.87 11.13 -13.55
CA GLN A 143 -2.30 11.37 -12.23
C GLN A 143 -0.82 11.73 -12.28
N MET A 144 -0.04 11.02 -13.09
CA MET A 144 1.39 11.27 -13.27
C MET A 144 1.65 12.65 -13.87
N ILE A 145 0.88 13.04 -14.89
CA ILE A 145 0.97 14.37 -15.50
C ILE A 145 0.59 15.45 -14.50
N THR A 146 -0.53 15.29 -13.78
CA THR A 146 -0.99 16.28 -12.80
C THR A 146 0.01 16.46 -11.66
N LEU A 147 0.56 15.36 -11.14
CA LEU A 147 1.59 15.41 -10.10
C LEU A 147 2.88 16.08 -10.62
N ALA A 148 3.35 15.71 -11.82
CA ALA A 148 4.54 16.30 -12.42
C ALA A 148 4.38 17.80 -12.67
N LEU A 149 3.23 18.22 -13.20
CA LEU A 149 2.90 19.64 -13.41
C LEU A 149 2.85 20.40 -12.09
N ALA A 150 2.23 19.83 -11.06
CA ALA A 150 2.16 20.47 -9.74
C ALA A 150 3.56 20.65 -9.13
N ILE A 151 4.40 19.61 -9.19
CA ILE A 151 5.78 19.67 -8.70
C ILE A 151 6.58 20.70 -9.51
N GLN A 152 6.54 20.63 -10.83
CA GLN A 152 7.26 21.57 -11.69
C GLN A 152 6.82 23.01 -11.44
N TRP A 153 5.53 23.23 -11.19
CA TRP A 153 4.99 24.54 -10.83
C TRP A 153 5.58 25.07 -9.52
N THR A 154 5.67 24.23 -8.48
CA THR A 154 6.28 24.63 -7.19
C THR A 154 7.76 25.03 -7.34
N PHE A 155 8.52 24.30 -8.16
CA PHE A 155 9.93 24.62 -8.42
C PHE A 155 10.09 25.89 -9.26
N ASN A 156 9.32 26.03 -10.33
CA ASN A 156 9.39 27.18 -11.24
C ASN A 156 8.98 28.50 -10.56
N ARG A 157 8.01 28.45 -9.64
CA ARG A 157 7.54 29.64 -8.92
C ARG A 157 8.42 30.02 -7.72
N GLU A 158 9.32 29.12 -7.33
CA GLU A 158 10.22 29.28 -6.19
C GLU A 158 9.54 29.56 -4.83
N TRP A 159 8.30 29.07 -4.65
CA TRP A 159 7.53 29.34 -3.43
C TRP A 159 8.28 28.98 -2.13
N PRO A 160 7.98 29.69 -1.01
CA PRO A 160 8.42 29.30 0.32
C PRO A 160 8.06 27.84 0.64
N TRP A 161 8.83 27.24 1.53
CA TRP A 161 8.70 25.82 1.88
C TRP A 161 7.29 25.46 2.39
N VAL A 162 6.63 26.38 3.11
CA VAL A 162 5.26 26.21 3.63
C VAL A 162 4.26 26.08 2.47
N GLN A 163 4.29 27.03 1.53
CA GLN A 163 3.36 27.07 0.40
C GLN A 163 3.60 25.90 -0.55
N SER A 164 4.86 25.58 -0.83
CA SER A 164 5.26 24.41 -1.63
C SER A 164 4.78 23.11 -0.98
N GLY A 165 4.94 22.98 0.33
CA GLY A 165 4.45 21.84 1.11
C GLY A 165 2.93 21.70 1.06
N PHE A 166 2.20 22.79 1.30
CA PHE A 166 0.74 22.82 1.23
C PHE A 166 0.22 22.38 -0.15
N PHE A 167 0.71 23.00 -1.23
CA PHE A 167 0.23 22.70 -2.58
C PHE A 167 0.53 21.26 -3.00
N THR A 168 1.71 20.75 -2.64
CA THR A 168 2.10 19.35 -2.91
C THR A 168 1.21 18.37 -2.13
N LEU A 169 0.99 18.61 -0.85
CA LEU A 169 0.14 17.75 -0.02
C LEU A 169 -1.31 17.77 -0.52
N HIS A 170 -1.83 18.95 -0.88
CA HIS A 170 -3.18 19.07 -1.39
C HIS A 170 -3.33 18.38 -2.76
N THR A 171 -2.33 18.48 -3.63
CA THR A 171 -2.24 17.70 -4.88
C THR A 171 -2.34 16.20 -4.60
N LEU A 172 -1.58 15.67 -3.64
CA LEU A 172 -1.65 14.25 -3.28
C LEU A 172 -3.05 13.84 -2.80
N VAL A 173 -3.69 14.65 -1.94
CA VAL A 173 -5.05 14.41 -1.47
C VAL A 173 -6.05 14.39 -2.64
N MET A 174 -5.97 15.37 -3.55
CA MET A 174 -6.82 15.43 -4.75
C MET A 174 -6.65 14.22 -5.66
N LEU A 175 -5.42 13.75 -5.85
CA LEU A 175 -5.13 12.58 -6.66
C LEU A 175 -5.63 11.29 -6.02
N MET A 176 -5.53 11.15 -4.70
CA MET A 176 -6.07 10.01 -3.94
C MET A 176 -7.60 9.99 -4.02
N LYS A 177 -8.27 11.13 -3.82
CA LYS A 177 -9.73 11.23 -3.98
C LYS A 177 -10.17 10.87 -5.39
N THR A 178 -9.52 11.44 -6.40
CA THR A 178 -9.81 11.15 -7.82
C THR A 178 -9.64 9.66 -8.12
N TYR A 179 -8.55 9.03 -7.64
CA TYR A 179 -8.33 7.60 -7.77
C TYR A 179 -9.47 6.79 -7.14
N SER A 180 -9.80 7.09 -5.88
CA SER A 180 -10.81 6.32 -5.15
C SER A 180 -12.19 6.40 -5.79
N TYR A 181 -12.56 7.57 -6.32
CA TYR A 181 -13.83 7.77 -7.02
C TYR A 181 -13.89 6.96 -8.32
N VAL A 182 -12.86 7.08 -9.16
CA VAL A 182 -12.80 6.37 -10.44
C VAL A 182 -12.69 4.86 -10.22
N ALA A 183 -11.90 4.41 -9.25
CA ALA A 183 -11.69 2.99 -8.99
C ALA A 183 -12.97 2.28 -8.52
N THR A 184 -13.72 2.92 -7.62
CA THR A 184 -14.98 2.37 -7.09
C THR A 184 -16.06 2.35 -8.18
N ASN A 185 -16.24 3.45 -8.90
CA ASN A 185 -17.23 3.50 -9.99
C ASN A 185 -16.85 2.64 -11.20
N GLY A 186 -15.56 2.51 -11.50
CA GLY A 186 -15.06 1.63 -12.56
C GLY A 186 -15.32 0.16 -12.27
N TYR A 187 -15.13 -0.26 -11.02
CA TYR A 187 -15.53 -1.59 -10.55
C TYR A 187 -17.04 -1.81 -10.67
N LEU A 188 -17.86 -0.86 -10.19
CA LEU A 188 -19.32 -0.96 -10.26
C LEU A 188 -19.83 -0.99 -11.71
N SER A 189 -19.18 -0.26 -12.61
CA SER A 189 -19.49 -0.30 -14.04
C SER A 189 -19.22 -1.68 -14.65
N ASP A 190 -18.11 -2.33 -14.28
CA ASP A 190 -17.81 -3.69 -14.74
C ASP A 190 -18.77 -4.72 -14.13
N LEU A 191 -19.12 -4.55 -12.86
CA LEU A 191 -20.10 -5.37 -12.16
C LEU A 191 -21.50 -5.24 -12.78
N ALA A 192 -21.94 -4.02 -13.11
CA ALA A 192 -23.21 -3.78 -13.78
C ALA A 192 -23.26 -4.46 -15.15
N ARG A 193 -22.16 -4.41 -15.91
CA ARG A 193 -22.05 -5.13 -17.18
C ARG A 193 -22.12 -6.65 -17.01
N LYS A 194 -21.43 -7.20 -16.00
CA LYS A 194 -21.50 -8.64 -15.67
C LYS A 194 -22.92 -9.05 -15.27
N ARG A 195 -23.61 -8.22 -14.49
CA ARG A 195 -25.01 -8.43 -14.07
C ARG A 195 -25.94 -8.59 -15.27
N VAL A 196 -25.84 -7.70 -16.27
CA VAL A 196 -26.62 -7.80 -17.53
C VAL A 196 -26.30 -9.10 -18.28
N LEU A 197 -25.02 -9.46 -18.43
CA LEU A 197 -24.63 -10.70 -19.11
C LEU A 197 -25.14 -11.96 -18.38
N THR A 198 -25.09 -11.97 -17.05
CA THR A 198 -25.60 -13.08 -16.24
C THR A 198 -27.13 -13.16 -16.28
N GLU A 199 -27.81 -12.02 -16.36
CA GLU A 199 -29.27 -11.96 -16.54
C GLU A 199 -29.67 -12.52 -17.91
N ASP A 200 -28.94 -12.19 -18.97
CA ASP A 200 -29.14 -12.78 -20.30
C ASP A 200 -28.89 -14.30 -20.29
N GLN A 201 -27.88 -14.78 -19.55
CA GLN A 201 -27.61 -16.21 -19.39
C GLN A 201 -28.71 -16.92 -18.60
N LEU A 202 -29.23 -16.29 -17.54
CA LEU A 202 -30.35 -16.79 -16.78
C LEU A 202 -31.59 -16.89 -17.66
N ARG A 203 -31.90 -15.84 -18.42
CA ARG A 203 -33.03 -15.79 -19.36
C ARG A 203 -32.97 -16.91 -20.39
N LYS A 204 -31.83 -17.10 -21.04
CA LYS A 204 -31.61 -18.21 -21.99
C LYS A 204 -31.77 -19.58 -21.32
N SER A 205 -31.28 -19.73 -20.09
CA SER A 205 -31.38 -21.00 -19.34
C SER A 205 -32.82 -21.31 -18.93
N THR A 206 -33.63 -20.30 -18.60
CA THR A 206 -35.05 -20.46 -18.27
C THR A 206 -35.94 -20.65 -19.50
N GLU A 207 -35.57 -20.07 -20.65
CA GLU A 207 -36.26 -20.25 -21.93
C GLU A 207 -36.21 -21.71 -22.39
N LEU A 208 -35.10 -22.42 -22.14
CA LEU A 208 -34.96 -23.85 -22.43
C LEU A 208 -35.84 -24.76 -21.57
N VAL A 209 -36.35 -24.27 -20.44
CA VAL A 209 -37.16 -25.06 -19.51
C VAL A 209 -38.65 -24.84 -19.78
N ARG A 210 -39.15 -23.62 -19.56
CA ARG A 210 -40.58 -23.27 -19.68
C ARG A 210 -40.87 -21.80 -20.03
N GLY A 211 -39.85 -21.02 -20.39
CA GLY A 211 -39.97 -19.57 -20.65
C GLY A 211 -39.72 -18.71 -19.41
N TYR A 212 -38.92 -17.66 -19.56
CA TYR A 212 -38.44 -16.82 -18.43
C TYR A 212 -39.58 -16.20 -17.61
N GLU A 213 -40.59 -15.63 -18.28
CA GLU A 213 -41.69 -14.92 -17.62
C GLU A 213 -42.60 -15.85 -16.82
N VAL A 214 -42.85 -17.06 -17.34
CA VAL A 214 -43.68 -18.08 -16.69
C VAL A 214 -42.99 -18.59 -15.41
N VAL A 215 -41.71 -18.95 -15.52
CA VAL A 215 -40.93 -19.45 -14.38
C VAL A 215 -40.76 -18.36 -13.31
N LEU A 216 -40.63 -17.10 -13.72
CA LEU A 216 -40.55 -15.97 -12.79
C LEU A 216 -41.89 -15.70 -12.08
N ALA A 217 -43.02 -15.82 -12.79
CA ALA A 217 -44.36 -15.66 -12.22
C ALA A 217 -44.65 -16.77 -11.20
N GLU A 218 -44.41 -18.04 -11.55
CA GLU A 218 -44.55 -19.19 -10.65
C GLU A 218 -43.69 -19.03 -9.40
N ALA A 219 -42.44 -18.58 -9.54
CA ALA A 219 -41.56 -18.36 -8.39
C ALA A 219 -42.02 -17.21 -7.49
N LYS A 220 -42.56 -16.13 -8.06
CA LYS A 220 -43.15 -15.02 -7.29
C LYS A 220 -44.42 -15.46 -6.57
N GLU A 221 -45.27 -16.24 -7.22
CA GLU A 221 -46.48 -16.81 -6.60
C GLU A 221 -46.12 -17.79 -5.48
N ALA A 222 -45.13 -18.66 -5.67
CA ALA A 222 -44.63 -19.55 -4.61
C ALA A 222 -44.05 -18.78 -3.40
N THR A 223 -43.42 -17.64 -3.65
CA THR A 223 -42.92 -16.74 -2.59
C THR A 223 -44.05 -16.00 -1.87
N LEU A 224 -45.17 -15.71 -2.55
CA LEU A 224 -46.37 -15.09 -1.97
C LEU A 224 -47.26 -16.11 -1.23
N GLN A 225 -47.25 -17.38 -1.65
CA GLN A 225 -48.00 -18.47 -1.04
C GLN A 225 -47.32 -19.08 0.20
N SER A 226 -46.10 -18.69 0.51
CA SER A 226 -45.40 -19.04 1.75
C SER A 226 -45.68 -17.94 2.79
N PRO A 227 -46.66 -18.10 3.71
CA PRO A 227 -46.90 -17.11 4.74
C PRO A 227 -45.74 -17.15 5.74
N ASP A 228 -45.24 -15.97 6.08
CA ASP A 228 -44.33 -15.63 7.18
C ASP A 228 -43.65 -16.79 7.93
N THR A 229 -42.32 -16.84 7.85
CA THR A 229 -41.52 -17.42 8.93
C THR A 229 -41.52 -16.46 10.13
N GLN A 230 -42.66 -16.33 10.79
CA GLN A 230 -42.74 -15.92 12.20
C GLN A 230 -42.89 -17.19 13.05
N SER A 231 -41.95 -17.38 13.98
CA SER A 231 -42.01 -18.26 15.15
C SER A 231 -42.57 -19.69 14.95
N VAL A 232 -41.68 -20.67 14.76
CA VAL A 232 -42.01 -22.05 15.08
C VAL A 232 -42.06 -22.20 16.61
N THR A 233 -43.24 -22.07 17.19
CA THR A 233 -43.60 -22.78 18.42
C THR A 233 -44.21 -24.13 18.01
N PRO A 234 -43.90 -25.25 18.68
CA PRO A 234 -44.46 -26.54 18.30
C PRO A 234 -45.92 -26.63 18.77
N ILE A 235 -46.83 -26.87 17.82
CA ILE A 235 -48.22 -27.23 18.09
C ILE A 235 -48.24 -28.61 18.76
N GLY A 236 -48.74 -28.64 19.99
CA GLY A 236 -49.09 -29.86 20.70
C GLY A 236 -50.50 -30.35 20.35
N THR A 237 -50.73 -31.63 20.59
CA THR A 237 -52.06 -32.22 20.86
C THR A 237 -51.86 -33.38 21.84
N PRO A 238 -52.90 -33.78 22.59
CA PRO A 238 -52.99 -33.48 24.01
C PRO A 238 -52.77 -34.72 24.87
N LEU A 239 -52.20 -34.55 26.07
CA LEU A 239 -52.27 -35.57 27.11
C LEU A 239 -52.75 -34.95 28.42
N SER A 240 -53.77 -35.61 28.95
CA SER A 240 -54.52 -35.34 30.16
C SER A 240 -53.64 -35.07 31.37
N ASP A 241 -54.02 -34.05 32.14
CA ASP A 241 -53.51 -33.80 33.49
C ASP A 241 -53.86 -34.95 34.43
N LYS A 242 -52.81 -35.50 35.06
CA LYS A 242 -52.66 -35.86 36.49
C LYS A 242 -51.59 -36.94 36.58
N GLU A 243 -50.36 -36.55 36.94
CA GLU A 243 -49.39 -37.32 37.78
C GLU A 243 -47.91 -36.89 37.66
N ALA A 244 -47.52 -35.93 36.82
CA ALA A 244 -46.10 -35.70 36.54
C ALA A 244 -45.36 -34.64 37.39
N ILE A 245 -45.84 -34.27 38.59
CA ILE A 245 -45.15 -33.28 39.45
C ILE A 245 -44.00 -33.90 40.29
N LEU A 246 -43.91 -35.23 40.38
CA LEU A 246 -42.90 -35.89 41.23
C LEU A 246 -41.60 -36.28 40.50
N ASP A 247 -41.56 -36.27 39.15
CA ASP A 247 -40.42 -36.80 38.39
C ASP A 247 -39.43 -35.73 37.86
N GLN A 248 -39.81 -34.45 37.87
CA GLN A 248 -38.96 -33.39 37.30
C GLN A 248 -37.71 -33.07 38.16
N ALA A 249 -37.75 -33.40 39.45
CA ALA A 249 -36.61 -33.25 40.37
C ALA A 249 -35.59 -34.40 40.25
N LYS A 250 -36.06 -35.64 39.99
CA LYS A 250 -35.19 -36.80 39.75
C LYS A 250 -34.57 -36.81 38.36
N LEU A 251 -35.26 -36.25 37.35
CA LEU A 251 -34.69 -36.09 36.00
C LEU A 251 -33.50 -35.13 35.98
N ARG A 252 -33.58 -34.01 36.72
CA ARG A 252 -32.47 -33.03 36.80
C ARG A 252 -31.23 -33.58 37.50
N GLN A 253 -31.41 -34.52 38.42
CA GLN A 253 -30.30 -35.14 39.14
C GLN A 253 -29.64 -36.30 38.35
N ARG A 254 -30.35 -36.93 37.40
CA ARG A 254 -29.77 -37.93 36.48
C ARG A 254 -29.16 -37.32 35.20
N LEU A 255 -29.63 -36.16 34.75
CA LEU A 255 -29.06 -35.44 33.59
C LEU A 255 -27.64 -34.91 33.86
N ASN A 256 -27.27 -34.68 35.12
CA ASN A 256 -25.91 -34.23 35.47
C ASN A 256 -24.89 -35.36 35.66
N SER A 257 -25.29 -36.63 35.52
CA SER A 257 -24.40 -37.80 35.70
C SER A 257 -24.21 -38.66 34.46
N THR A 258 -24.69 -38.25 33.28
CA THR A 258 -24.61 -39.06 32.05
C THR A 258 -24.37 -38.21 30.80
N GLU A 259 -23.38 -37.33 30.85
CA GLU A 259 -22.77 -36.72 29.65
C GLU A 259 -21.26 -37.07 29.57
N GLN A 260 -20.96 -38.35 29.76
CA GLN A 260 -19.82 -38.97 29.09
C GLN A 260 -20.38 -39.98 28.10
N VAL A 261 -19.92 -39.88 26.85
CA VAL A 261 -20.05 -40.88 25.76
C VAL A 261 -21.38 -40.89 24.98
N LYS A 262 -21.46 -40.12 23.90
CA LYS A 262 -21.50 -40.61 22.49
C LYS A 262 -21.86 -39.48 21.52
N LYS A 263 -21.00 -39.33 20.51
CA LYS A 263 -21.13 -38.42 19.38
C LYS A 263 -21.36 -39.31 18.16
N GLU A 264 -22.46 -39.13 17.44
CA GLU A 264 -22.63 -39.65 16.08
C GLU A 264 -23.53 -38.68 15.28
N ASP A 265 -23.18 -38.56 14.00
CA ASP A 265 -23.40 -37.40 13.14
C ASP A 265 -24.81 -37.29 12.55
N ASN A 266 -25.36 -36.06 12.52
CA ASN A 266 -26.34 -35.65 11.52
C ASN A 266 -25.94 -34.28 10.96
N ILE A 267 -25.58 -34.28 9.68
CA ILE A 267 -25.06 -33.16 8.91
C ILE A 267 -26.23 -32.26 8.49
N LEU A 268 -26.30 -31.04 9.03
CA LEU A 268 -27.11 -29.93 8.49
C LEU A 268 -26.18 -29.00 7.69
N PRO A 269 -26.66 -28.42 6.56
CA PRO A 269 -25.87 -27.49 5.76
C PRO A 269 -25.53 -26.21 6.55
N PRO A 270 -24.42 -25.52 6.23
CA PRO A 270 -23.91 -24.43 7.06
C PRO A 270 -24.88 -23.24 7.06
N LYS A 271 -25.29 -22.83 8.26
CA LYS A 271 -26.05 -21.59 8.49
C LYS A 271 -25.27 -20.39 7.95
N THR A 272 -25.95 -19.65 7.08
CA THR A 272 -25.58 -18.37 6.50
C THR A 272 -25.20 -17.36 7.59
N SER A 273 -24.01 -16.76 7.48
CA SER A 273 -23.50 -15.73 8.39
C SER A 273 -24.37 -14.47 8.34
N SER A 274 -25.09 -14.18 9.42
CA SER A 274 -25.83 -12.94 9.65
C SER A 274 -24.88 -11.75 9.81
N TYR A 275 -25.07 -10.73 8.99
CA TYR A 275 -24.50 -9.40 9.18
C TYR A 275 -25.06 -8.79 10.49
N LEU A 276 -24.20 -8.16 11.29
CA LEU A 276 -24.69 -7.35 12.42
C LEU A 276 -25.52 -6.17 11.87
N PRO A 277 -26.76 -5.97 12.35
CA PRO A 277 -27.65 -4.96 11.82
C PRO A 277 -27.24 -3.58 12.33
N THR A 278 -26.78 -2.71 11.44
CA THR A 278 -27.11 -1.28 11.59
C THR A 278 -28.60 -1.16 11.31
N GLY A 279 -29.37 -0.84 12.37
CA GLY A 279 -30.84 -0.73 12.48
C GLY A 279 -31.71 -0.77 11.22
N ASP A 280 -32.81 -1.52 11.32
CA ASP A 280 -34.11 -1.35 10.64
C ASP A 280 -34.14 -1.07 9.13
N VAL A 281 -33.16 -1.51 8.34
CA VAL A 281 -33.24 -1.45 6.87
C VAL A 281 -33.55 -2.85 6.31
N PRO A 282 -34.78 -3.13 5.82
CA PRO A 282 -35.19 -4.46 5.37
C PRO A 282 -34.31 -4.96 4.23
N GLU A 283 -33.61 -6.10 4.38
CA GLU A 283 -32.69 -6.65 3.36
C GLU A 283 -33.29 -6.63 1.95
N LEU A 284 -32.47 -6.33 0.92
CA LEU A 284 -32.93 -6.36 -0.46
C LEU A 284 -33.46 -7.77 -0.78
N PRO A 285 -34.72 -7.92 -1.26
CA PRO A 285 -35.32 -9.23 -1.46
C PRO A 285 -34.48 -10.05 -2.44
N PRO A 286 -34.24 -11.34 -2.16
CA PRO A 286 -33.50 -12.21 -3.06
C PRO A 286 -34.23 -12.36 -4.39
N HIS A 287 -33.47 -12.66 -5.46
CA HIS A 287 -34.07 -12.93 -6.76
C HIS A 287 -35.07 -14.10 -6.64
N PRO A 288 -36.30 -14.02 -7.21
CA PRO A 288 -37.33 -15.05 -7.03
C PRO A 288 -36.88 -16.47 -7.39
N LEU A 289 -35.95 -16.58 -8.35
CA LEU A 289 -35.41 -17.86 -8.84
C LEU A 289 -34.25 -18.45 -7.99
N VAL A 290 -33.94 -17.89 -6.83
CA VAL A 290 -32.85 -18.40 -5.95
C VAL A 290 -33.09 -19.83 -5.47
N HIS A 291 -34.36 -20.21 -5.29
CA HIS A 291 -34.77 -21.55 -4.85
C HIS A 291 -35.25 -22.45 -6.00
N HIS A 292 -34.90 -22.11 -7.25
CA HIS A 292 -35.31 -22.90 -8.41
C HIS A 292 -34.75 -24.33 -8.33
N PRO A 293 -35.51 -25.38 -8.69
CA PRO A 293 -35.09 -26.77 -8.57
C PRO A 293 -33.86 -27.13 -9.42
N SER A 294 -33.60 -26.42 -10.51
CA SER A 294 -32.37 -26.60 -11.28
C SER A 294 -31.19 -25.82 -10.67
N SER A 295 -30.11 -26.55 -10.37
CA SER A 295 -28.91 -26.00 -9.72
C SER A 295 -28.25 -24.86 -10.49
N ASN A 296 -28.27 -24.90 -11.83
CA ASN A 296 -27.70 -23.86 -12.68
C ASN A 296 -28.50 -22.54 -12.61
N ILE A 297 -29.84 -22.61 -12.70
CA ILE A 297 -30.71 -21.42 -12.63
C ILE A 297 -30.66 -20.81 -11.23
N ALA A 298 -30.68 -21.65 -10.18
CA ALA A 298 -30.50 -21.21 -8.80
C ALA A 298 -29.14 -20.53 -8.58
N ALA A 299 -28.04 -21.10 -9.09
CA ALA A 299 -26.71 -20.50 -8.98
C ALA A 299 -26.61 -19.14 -9.71
N LEU A 300 -27.18 -19.04 -10.92
CA LEU A 300 -27.24 -17.78 -11.66
C LEU A 300 -28.09 -16.73 -10.92
N ALA A 301 -29.26 -17.11 -10.39
CA ALA A 301 -30.12 -16.23 -9.60
C ALA A 301 -29.47 -15.78 -8.27
N GLN A 302 -28.71 -16.66 -7.60
CA GLN A 302 -27.91 -16.30 -6.43
C GLN A 302 -26.81 -15.30 -6.79
N SER A 303 -26.13 -15.52 -7.92
CA SER A 303 -25.10 -14.58 -8.39
C SER A 303 -25.67 -13.21 -8.75
N LEU A 304 -26.87 -13.14 -9.35
CA LEU A 304 -27.58 -11.88 -9.62
C LEU A 304 -27.98 -11.17 -8.32
N THR A 305 -28.54 -11.90 -7.36
CA THR A 305 -28.88 -11.35 -6.04
C THR A 305 -27.65 -10.72 -5.38
N HIS A 306 -26.51 -11.41 -5.47
CA HIS A 306 -25.25 -10.91 -4.94
C HIS A 306 -24.76 -9.65 -5.66
N MET A 307 -24.80 -9.64 -7.00
CA MET A 307 -24.39 -8.46 -7.79
C MET A 307 -25.33 -7.27 -7.55
N ASP A 308 -26.64 -7.49 -7.42
CA ASP A 308 -27.61 -6.42 -7.13
C ASP A 308 -27.42 -5.84 -5.71
N ARG A 309 -27.00 -6.67 -4.74
CA ARG A 309 -26.59 -6.20 -3.41
C ARG A 309 -25.34 -5.32 -3.47
N GLU A 310 -24.32 -5.70 -4.24
CA GLU A 310 -23.08 -4.92 -4.38
C GLU A 310 -23.26 -3.62 -5.21
N LEU A 311 -24.22 -3.58 -6.14
CA LEU A 311 -24.55 -2.40 -6.94
C LEU A 311 -25.35 -1.34 -6.17
N THR A 312 -25.86 -1.70 -5.00
CA THR A 312 -26.73 -0.86 -4.16
C THR A 312 -26.00 -0.51 -2.88
N SER A 313 -26.10 0.75 -2.42
CA SER A 313 -25.53 1.14 -1.12
C SER A 313 -26.23 0.44 0.04
N THR A 314 -25.50 0.26 1.14
CA THR A 314 -26.00 -0.35 2.38
C THR A 314 -26.68 0.67 3.32
N GLY A 315 -26.69 1.95 2.97
CA GLY A 315 -27.28 2.99 3.81
C GLY A 315 -28.79 3.16 3.61
N LYS A 316 -29.34 4.17 4.30
CA LYS A 316 -30.79 4.42 4.37
C LYS A 316 -31.40 4.71 3.01
N SER A 317 -30.67 5.44 2.14
CA SER A 317 -31.19 5.90 0.85
C SER A 317 -31.01 4.91 -0.30
N ARG A 318 -30.26 3.80 -0.11
CA ARG A 318 -30.08 2.70 -1.08
C ARG A 318 -29.78 3.19 -2.50
N ILE A 319 -28.82 4.11 -2.61
CA ILE A 319 -28.38 4.64 -3.90
C ILE A 319 -27.81 3.48 -4.72
N ARG A 320 -28.39 3.26 -5.89
CA ARG A 320 -27.96 2.24 -6.85
C ARG A 320 -27.15 2.88 -7.96
N PHE A 321 -26.07 2.23 -8.37
CA PHE A 321 -25.35 2.60 -9.59
C PHE A 321 -26.28 2.47 -10.82
N PRO A 322 -26.32 3.44 -11.76
CA PRO A 322 -25.41 4.58 -11.96
C PRO A 322 -25.92 5.92 -11.42
N ASN A 323 -26.97 5.94 -10.59
CA ASN A 323 -27.61 7.19 -10.13
C ASN A 323 -26.68 8.05 -9.24
N ASN A 324 -25.58 7.48 -8.78
CA ASN A 324 -24.55 8.17 -8.01
C ASN A 324 -23.64 9.07 -8.87
N ILE A 325 -23.64 8.96 -10.21
CA ILE A 325 -22.71 9.72 -11.07
C ILE A 325 -23.26 11.12 -11.37
N SER A 326 -22.96 12.08 -10.51
CA SER A 326 -23.30 13.51 -10.69
C SER A 326 -22.16 14.42 -10.23
N TYR A 327 -22.08 15.62 -10.80
CA TYR A 327 -21.15 16.66 -10.33
C TYR A 327 -21.44 17.05 -8.87
N ALA A 328 -22.70 17.05 -8.45
CA ALA A 328 -23.10 17.34 -7.07
C ALA A 328 -22.57 16.28 -6.09
N ASN A 329 -22.70 14.99 -6.44
CA ASN A 329 -22.23 13.89 -5.59
C ASN A 329 -20.70 13.87 -5.48
N PHE A 330 -20.01 14.21 -6.57
CA PHE A 330 -18.55 14.33 -6.53
C PHE A 330 -18.09 15.54 -5.71
N LEU A 331 -18.77 16.68 -5.82
CA LEU A 331 -18.50 17.85 -4.97
C LEU A 331 -18.73 17.55 -3.49
N ASP A 332 -19.78 16.81 -3.15
CA ASP A 332 -20.03 16.36 -1.79
C ASP A 332 -18.89 15.45 -1.28
N PHE A 333 -18.44 14.45 -2.05
CA PHE A 333 -17.25 13.67 -1.72
C PHE A 333 -15.98 14.53 -1.56
N GLN A 334 -15.86 15.58 -2.37
CA GLN A 334 -14.73 16.51 -2.29
C GLN A 334 -14.68 17.25 -0.95
N MET A 335 -15.84 17.54 -0.35
CA MET A 335 -15.97 18.21 0.96
C MET A 335 -15.86 17.25 2.15
N VAL A 336 -16.23 15.97 1.98
CA VAL A 336 -16.13 14.98 3.07
C VAL A 336 -14.65 14.71 3.42
N PRO A 337 -14.27 14.72 4.71
CA PRO A 337 -12.89 14.51 5.18
C PRO A 337 -12.46 13.03 5.16
N THR A 338 -12.74 12.32 4.06
CA THR A 338 -12.30 10.94 3.80
C THR A 338 -11.62 10.82 2.44
N LEU A 339 -10.73 9.85 2.29
CA LEU A 339 -10.02 9.58 1.03
C LEU A 339 -10.64 8.39 0.27
N CYS A 340 -11.53 7.64 0.90
CA CYS A 340 -12.20 6.49 0.31
C CYS A 340 -13.62 6.84 -0.10
N TYR A 341 -13.86 6.84 -1.41
CA TYR A 341 -15.19 7.02 -1.99
C TYR A 341 -16.11 5.84 -1.69
N GLU A 342 -17.30 6.14 -1.19
CA GLU A 342 -18.45 5.24 -1.11
C GLU A 342 -19.70 5.89 -1.71
N LEU A 343 -20.69 5.06 -2.05
CA LEU A 343 -21.95 5.53 -2.67
C LEU A 343 -22.76 6.37 -1.70
N GLU A 344 -22.68 6.04 -0.42
CA GLU A 344 -23.44 6.67 0.64
C GLU A 344 -22.57 6.72 1.89
N TYR A 345 -22.65 7.85 2.59
CA TYR A 345 -21.97 8.08 3.86
C TYR A 345 -22.98 8.21 4.99
N PRO A 346 -22.66 7.77 6.22
CA PRO A 346 -23.48 8.08 7.38
C PRO A 346 -23.56 9.60 7.54
N ARG A 347 -24.77 10.13 7.67
CA ARG A 347 -25.01 11.57 7.83
C ARG A 347 -25.54 11.92 9.22
N THR A 348 -25.16 13.09 9.71
CA THR A 348 -25.81 13.74 10.85
C THR A 348 -27.06 14.49 10.39
N GLU A 349 -28.10 14.52 11.22
CA GLU A 349 -29.39 15.13 10.84
C GLU A 349 -29.36 16.66 10.73
N ARG A 350 -28.48 17.32 11.51
CA ARG A 350 -28.36 18.78 11.56
C ARG A 350 -26.91 19.21 11.74
N ILE A 351 -26.59 20.37 11.18
CA ILE A 351 -25.34 21.09 11.44
C ILE A 351 -25.46 21.78 12.80
N ARG A 352 -24.43 21.67 13.65
CA ARG A 352 -24.31 22.34 14.95
C ARG A 352 -23.43 23.59 14.82
N PRO A 353 -23.98 24.81 14.68
CA PRO A 353 -23.18 26.01 14.40
C PRO A 353 -22.21 26.37 15.53
N MET A 354 -22.62 26.16 16.78
CA MET A 354 -21.77 26.43 17.95
C MET A 354 -20.54 25.51 17.96
N TYR A 355 -20.69 24.25 17.52
CA TYR A 355 -19.57 23.32 17.40
C TYR A 355 -18.58 23.78 16.33
N ILE A 356 -19.06 24.26 15.17
CA ILE A 356 -18.20 24.82 14.11
C ILE A 356 -17.46 26.06 14.62
N PHE A 357 -18.18 26.95 15.31
CA PHE A 357 -17.59 28.15 15.91
C PHE A 357 -16.48 27.78 16.91
N GLU A 358 -16.75 26.85 17.82
CA GLU A 358 -15.76 26.34 18.78
C GLU A 358 -14.52 25.78 18.06
N LYS A 359 -14.70 24.92 17.05
CA LYS A 359 -13.57 24.36 16.27
C LYS A 359 -12.82 25.41 15.47
N THR A 360 -13.49 26.45 14.98
CA THR A 360 -12.87 27.56 14.26
C THR A 360 -12.01 28.41 15.21
N VAL A 361 -12.55 28.78 16.37
CA VAL A 361 -11.79 29.50 17.42
C VAL A 361 -10.60 28.66 17.89
N ALA A 362 -10.80 27.36 18.11
CA ALA A 362 -9.73 26.44 18.47
C ALA A 362 -8.65 26.37 17.37
N THR A 363 -9.03 26.35 16.09
CA THR A 363 -8.08 26.36 14.96
C THR A 363 -7.20 27.61 15.00
N PHE A 364 -7.78 28.81 15.12
CA PHE A 364 -7.01 30.05 15.17
C PHE A 364 -6.15 30.15 16.42
N GLY A 365 -6.67 29.79 17.60
CA GLY A 365 -5.90 29.82 18.85
C GLY A 365 -4.71 28.87 18.85
N THR A 366 -4.90 27.64 18.38
CA THR A 366 -3.83 26.65 18.28
C THR A 366 -2.84 26.95 17.15
N PHE A 367 -3.29 27.55 16.05
CA PHE A 367 -2.41 28.05 15.00
C PHE A 367 -1.52 29.19 15.50
N THR A 368 -2.04 30.10 16.31
CA THR A 368 -1.25 31.16 16.97
C THR A 368 -0.20 30.57 17.93
N LEU A 369 -0.52 29.48 18.61
CA LEU A 369 0.46 28.75 19.44
C LEU A 369 1.57 28.12 18.58
N LEU A 370 1.21 27.44 17.48
CA LEU A 370 2.16 26.88 16.52
C LEU A 370 3.09 27.96 15.94
N TYR A 371 2.51 29.11 15.59
CA TYR A 371 3.24 30.30 15.14
C TYR A 371 4.27 30.72 16.19
N THR A 372 3.84 30.88 17.44
CA THR A 372 4.68 31.35 18.55
C THR A 372 5.83 30.39 18.81
N ILE A 373 5.57 29.07 18.84
CA ILE A 373 6.60 28.04 19.02
C ILE A 373 7.61 28.07 17.88
N THR A 374 7.13 28.17 16.64
CA THR A 374 8.03 28.20 15.47
C THR A 374 8.93 29.42 15.50
N GLU A 375 8.37 30.60 15.80
CA GLU A 375 9.12 31.85 15.79
C GLU A 375 10.12 31.99 16.94
N HIS A 376 9.73 31.61 18.15
CA HIS A 376 10.54 31.88 19.34
C HIS A 376 11.43 30.71 19.76
N TYR A 377 11.04 29.48 19.40
CA TYR A 377 11.73 28.27 19.86
C TYR A 377 12.36 27.46 18.73
N ILE A 378 11.92 27.59 17.48
CA ILE A 378 12.51 26.85 16.35
C ILE A 378 13.48 27.75 15.56
N MET A 379 13.01 28.90 15.07
CA MET A 379 13.83 29.76 14.20
C MET A 379 15.16 30.21 14.84
N PRO A 380 15.22 30.61 16.13
CA PRO A 380 16.48 31.01 16.77
C PRO A 380 17.46 29.85 17.00
N LEU A 381 16.94 28.62 17.09
CA LEU A 381 17.73 27.39 17.28
C LEU A 381 18.11 26.74 15.93
N THR A 382 17.97 27.46 14.82
CA THR A 382 18.41 26.97 13.50
C THR A 382 19.93 26.79 13.53
N PRO A 383 20.46 25.59 13.21
CA PRO A 383 21.86 25.27 13.43
C PRO A 383 22.81 26.12 12.57
N THR A 384 23.84 26.67 13.20
CA THR A 384 24.97 27.32 12.52
C THR A 384 25.96 26.26 12.01
N SER A 385 26.79 26.60 11.03
CA SER A 385 27.76 25.70 10.37
C SER A 385 28.77 25.05 11.33
N ASP A 386 28.89 25.63 12.52
CA ASP A 386 29.87 25.38 13.57
C ASP A 386 29.29 24.50 14.71
N GLN A 387 27.98 24.21 14.70
CA GLN A 387 27.33 23.37 15.71
C GLN A 387 27.35 21.88 15.31
N SER A 388 27.58 21.00 16.28
CA SER A 388 27.50 19.55 16.05
C SER A 388 26.05 19.09 15.81
N PHE A 389 25.87 18.17 14.87
CA PHE A 389 24.54 17.63 14.49
C PHE A 389 23.74 17.10 15.70
N ALA A 390 24.41 16.39 16.62
CA ALA A 390 23.74 15.82 17.80
C ALA A 390 23.21 16.90 18.75
N ARG A 391 23.92 18.02 18.90
CA ARG A 391 23.48 19.13 19.73
C ARG A 391 22.25 19.81 19.13
N SER A 392 22.30 20.11 17.83
CA SER A 392 21.15 20.68 17.12
C SER A 392 19.92 19.77 17.16
N MET A 393 20.11 18.45 17.09
CA MET A 393 19.01 17.48 17.22
C MET A 393 18.32 17.56 18.58
N VAL A 394 19.09 17.65 19.68
CA VAL A 394 18.54 17.73 21.04
C VAL A 394 17.87 19.09 21.29
N ASP A 395 18.51 20.18 20.88
CA ASP A 395 17.98 21.55 21.05
C ASP A 395 16.63 21.71 20.35
N LEU A 396 16.47 21.10 19.16
CA LEU A 396 15.26 21.19 18.35
C LEU A 396 14.22 20.10 18.66
N ALA A 397 14.57 19.03 19.38
CA ALA A 397 13.69 17.88 19.60
C ALA A 397 12.37 18.25 20.29
N LEU A 398 12.43 19.00 21.38
CA LEU A 398 11.24 19.37 22.16
C LEU A 398 10.34 20.36 21.42
N PRO A 399 10.86 21.47 20.84
CA PRO A 399 10.04 22.37 20.02
C PRO A 399 9.38 21.65 18.83
N PHE A 400 10.09 20.77 18.12
CA PHE A 400 9.49 20.00 17.03
C PHE A 400 8.44 19.01 17.50
N MET A 401 8.63 18.36 18.66
CA MET A 401 7.64 17.45 19.23
C MET A 401 6.35 18.21 19.59
N LEU A 402 6.44 19.38 20.22
CA LEU A 402 5.27 20.21 20.52
C LEU A 402 4.56 20.68 19.24
N SER A 403 5.32 21.19 18.26
CA SER A 403 4.77 21.58 16.96
C SER A 403 4.08 20.42 16.25
N TYR A 404 4.63 19.20 16.35
CA TYR A 404 4.02 18.00 15.80
C TYR A 404 2.65 17.67 16.42
N LEU A 405 2.55 17.71 17.76
CA LEU A 405 1.31 17.47 18.48
C LEU A 405 0.24 18.54 18.18
N ILE A 406 0.65 19.81 18.14
CA ILE A 406 -0.25 20.92 17.82
C ILE A 406 -0.72 20.83 16.37
N LEU A 407 0.16 20.52 15.43
CA LEU A 407 -0.20 20.35 14.02
C LEU A 407 -1.18 19.18 13.84
N PHE A 408 -0.97 18.07 14.54
CA PHE A 408 -1.91 16.95 14.57
C PHE A 408 -3.29 17.37 15.06
N TYR A 409 -3.34 18.09 16.19
CA TYR A 409 -4.60 18.59 16.75
C TYR A 409 -5.32 19.54 15.77
N ILE A 410 -4.60 20.49 15.16
CA ILE A 410 -5.15 21.41 14.16
C ILE A 410 -5.78 20.64 13.00
N ILE A 411 -5.06 19.69 12.41
CA ILE A 411 -5.52 18.99 11.21
C ILE A 411 -6.68 18.06 11.53
N PHE A 412 -6.49 17.13 12.46
CA PHE A 412 -7.44 16.03 12.65
C PHE A 412 -8.59 16.37 13.61
N GLU A 413 -8.33 17.19 14.64
CA GLU A 413 -9.34 17.48 15.65
C GLU A 413 -10.11 18.77 15.36
N CYS A 414 -9.47 19.78 14.77
CA CYS A 414 -10.16 21.02 14.41
C CYS A 414 -10.66 21.03 12.96
N ILE A 415 -9.77 20.89 11.99
CA ILE A 415 -10.11 21.05 10.56
C ILE A 415 -10.99 19.89 10.08
N CYS A 416 -10.57 18.64 10.25
CA CYS A 416 -11.36 17.48 9.78
C CYS A 416 -12.75 17.42 10.43
N ASN A 417 -12.86 17.66 11.74
CA ASN A 417 -14.17 17.73 12.40
C ASN A 417 -15.01 18.93 11.95
N GLY A 418 -14.40 20.08 11.67
CA GLY A 418 -15.08 21.24 11.10
C GLY A 418 -15.69 20.93 9.74
N PHE A 419 -14.91 20.32 8.84
CA PHE A 419 -15.39 19.86 7.53
C PHE A 419 -16.40 18.71 7.64
N ALA A 420 -16.25 17.80 8.62
CA ALA A 420 -17.22 16.74 8.88
C ALA A 420 -18.57 17.32 9.27
N GLU A 421 -18.60 18.30 10.18
CA GLU A 421 -19.83 18.97 10.60
C GLU A 421 -20.46 19.76 9.44
N LEU A 422 -19.65 20.51 8.67
CA LEU A 422 -20.13 21.27 7.50
C LEU A 422 -20.73 20.37 6.40
N SER A 423 -20.14 19.19 6.18
CA SER A 423 -20.63 18.19 5.21
C SER A 423 -21.67 17.24 5.81
N CYS A 424 -22.11 17.45 7.05
CA CYS A 424 -22.99 16.53 7.78
C CYS A 424 -22.48 15.08 7.80
N PHE A 425 -21.17 14.85 7.80
CA PHE A 425 -20.54 13.53 7.84
C PHE A 425 -20.53 12.99 9.28
N GLY A 426 -21.08 11.78 9.45
CA GLY A 426 -21.29 11.15 10.74
C GLY A 426 -20.10 10.37 11.29
N ASP A 427 -19.19 9.89 10.43
CA ASP A 427 -18.03 9.12 10.87
C ASP A 427 -16.84 10.05 11.15
N ARG A 428 -16.61 10.38 12.42
CA ARG A 428 -15.58 11.37 12.83
C ARG A 428 -14.33 10.72 13.39
N GLU A 429 -14.15 9.42 13.14
CA GLU A 429 -13.00 8.67 13.62
C GLU A 429 -11.82 8.83 12.65
N PHE A 430 -11.22 10.03 12.60
CA PHE A 430 -10.06 10.30 11.74
C PHE A 430 -8.74 9.73 12.29
N TYR A 431 -8.71 9.45 13.59
CA TYR A 431 -7.60 8.89 14.33
C TYR A 431 -8.14 8.09 15.53
N GLN A 432 -7.32 7.20 16.06
CA GLN A 432 -7.55 6.44 17.29
C GLN A 432 -6.57 6.89 18.39
N ASP A 433 -6.58 6.21 19.54
CA ASP A 433 -5.68 6.39 20.68
C ASP A 433 -4.22 5.99 20.37
N TRP A 434 -3.63 6.58 19.33
CA TRP A 434 -2.30 6.25 18.84
C TRP A 434 -1.20 6.50 19.89
N TRP A 435 -1.45 7.36 20.88
CA TRP A 435 -0.54 7.61 22.00
C TRP A 435 -0.40 6.42 22.95
N ASN A 436 -1.36 5.48 22.97
CA ASN A 436 -1.29 4.23 23.71
C ASN A 436 -0.65 3.08 22.91
N SER A 437 -0.18 3.35 21.69
CA SER A 437 0.35 2.29 20.82
C SER A 437 1.66 1.73 21.36
N THR A 438 1.71 0.40 21.50
CA THR A 438 2.89 -0.31 22.01
C THR A 438 3.88 -0.69 20.91
N SER A 439 3.44 -0.59 19.65
CA SER A 439 4.23 -0.94 18.47
C SER A 439 4.05 0.10 17.36
N PHE A 440 5.07 0.24 16.51
CA PHE A 440 5.02 1.17 15.39
C PHE A 440 3.93 0.82 14.37
N ASP A 441 3.67 -0.47 14.16
CA ASP A 441 2.62 -0.96 13.26
C ASP A 441 1.21 -0.57 13.75
N GLU A 442 0.96 -0.70 15.04
CA GLU A 442 -0.28 -0.21 15.67
C GLU A 442 -0.41 1.31 15.52
N TYR A 443 0.65 2.04 15.84
CA TYR A 443 0.71 3.50 15.69
C TYR A 443 0.37 3.94 14.26
N ALA A 444 0.95 3.28 13.24
CA ALA A 444 0.75 3.61 11.83
C ALA A 444 -0.71 3.40 11.36
N ARG A 445 -1.45 2.49 12.00
CA ARG A 445 -2.89 2.29 11.74
C ARG A 445 -3.76 3.32 12.44
N LYS A 446 -3.39 3.72 13.65
CA LYS A 446 -4.20 4.58 14.53
C LYS A 446 -4.03 6.08 14.26
N TRP A 447 -2.83 6.51 13.84
CA TRP A 447 -2.49 7.94 13.70
C TRP A 447 -3.30 8.70 12.64
N ASN A 448 -3.39 8.15 11.42
CA ASN A 448 -4.07 8.78 10.29
C ASN A 448 -4.92 7.75 9.56
N LYS A 449 -6.13 7.54 10.06
CA LYS A 449 -7.04 6.51 9.52
C LYS A 449 -7.45 6.78 8.08
N PRO A 450 -7.74 8.02 7.62
CA PRO A 450 -8.10 8.27 6.22
C PRO A 450 -7.03 7.79 5.23
N VAL A 451 -5.75 8.10 5.47
CA VAL A 451 -4.64 7.65 4.61
C VAL A 451 -4.41 6.15 4.77
N HIS A 452 -4.46 5.63 5.99
CA HIS A 452 -4.31 4.19 6.22
C HIS A 452 -5.39 3.38 5.48
N ALA A 453 -6.66 3.80 5.57
CA ALA A 453 -7.79 3.16 4.91
C ALA A 453 -7.66 3.19 3.38
N PHE A 454 -7.17 4.31 2.83
CA PHE A 454 -6.86 4.41 1.41
C PHE A 454 -5.78 3.42 0.99
N LEU A 455 -4.65 3.39 1.69
CA LEU A 455 -3.54 2.48 1.40
C LEU A 455 -3.97 1.01 1.54
N LEU A 456 -4.77 0.70 2.56
CA LEU A 456 -5.29 -0.64 2.79
C LEU A 456 -6.17 -1.12 1.62
N ARG A 457 -7.15 -0.30 1.22
CA ARG A 457 -8.12 -0.66 0.17
C ARG A 457 -7.51 -0.67 -1.23
N HIS A 458 -6.79 0.38 -1.57
CA HIS A 458 -6.41 0.65 -2.96
C HIS A 458 -5.01 0.17 -3.32
N VAL A 459 -4.11 0.01 -2.34
CA VAL A 459 -2.73 -0.41 -2.59
C VAL A 459 -2.51 -1.83 -2.09
N TYR A 460 -2.69 -2.07 -0.80
CA TYR A 460 -2.42 -3.37 -0.18
C TYR A 460 -3.31 -4.47 -0.76
N GLN A 461 -4.62 -4.24 -0.82
CA GLN A 461 -5.56 -5.24 -1.33
C GLN A 461 -5.51 -5.40 -2.84
N ALA A 462 -5.35 -4.31 -3.59
CA ALA A 462 -5.14 -4.40 -5.02
C ALA A 462 -3.91 -5.27 -5.33
N SER A 463 -2.81 -5.05 -4.60
CA SER A 463 -1.58 -5.86 -4.70
C SER A 463 -1.81 -7.32 -4.34
N LEU A 464 -2.57 -7.59 -3.27
CA LEU A 464 -2.91 -8.95 -2.84
C LEU A 464 -3.83 -9.68 -3.84
N SER A 465 -4.77 -8.95 -4.46
CA SER A 465 -5.73 -9.47 -5.44
C SER A 465 -5.10 -9.73 -6.80
N SER A 466 -4.02 -9.02 -7.14
CA SER A 466 -3.19 -9.34 -8.30
C SER A 466 -2.56 -10.73 -8.07
N ARG A 467 -2.89 -11.69 -8.93
CA ARG A 467 -2.56 -13.11 -8.72
C ARG A 467 -1.05 -13.26 -8.47
N ARG A 468 -0.69 -13.70 -7.25
CA ARG A 468 0.62 -14.23 -6.76
C ARG A 468 1.57 -13.29 -5.98
N VAL A 469 1.08 -12.21 -5.37
CA VAL A 469 1.92 -11.43 -4.42
C VAL A 469 1.75 -11.95 -2.99
N SER A 470 2.85 -12.28 -2.31
CA SER A 470 2.81 -12.70 -0.89
C SER A 470 2.33 -11.58 0.03
N LYS A 471 1.76 -11.90 1.21
CA LYS A 471 1.37 -10.89 2.21
C LYS A 471 2.55 -9.99 2.60
N PHE A 472 3.75 -10.56 2.70
CA PHE A 472 4.97 -9.83 2.99
C PHE A 472 5.30 -8.83 1.87
N SER A 473 5.27 -9.28 0.61
CA SER A 473 5.53 -8.43 -0.55
C SER A 473 4.49 -7.30 -0.69
N ALA A 474 3.21 -7.57 -0.43
CA ALA A 474 2.16 -6.54 -0.45
C ALA A 474 2.35 -5.48 0.66
N THR A 475 2.76 -5.93 1.85
CA THR A 475 3.09 -5.05 2.98
C THR A 475 4.30 -4.18 2.65
N LEU A 476 5.39 -4.80 2.17
CA LEU A 476 6.60 -4.11 1.76
C LEU A 476 6.34 -3.07 0.67
N LEU A 477 5.53 -3.42 -0.35
CA LEU A 477 5.16 -2.51 -1.42
C LEU A 477 4.36 -1.30 -0.90
N THR A 478 3.44 -1.54 0.04
CA THR A 478 2.63 -0.47 0.66
C THR A 478 3.51 0.49 1.46
N PHE A 479 4.46 -0.04 2.24
CA PHE A 479 5.42 0.78 2.98
C PHE A 479 6.40 1.52 2.07
N LEU A 480 6.90 0.86 1.02
CA LEU A 480 7.79 1.47 0.04
C LEU A 480 7.11 2.65 -0.66
N LEU A 481 5.86 2.47 -1.10
CA LEU A 481 5.08 3.56 -1.69
C LEU A 481 4.91 4.73 -0.71
N SER A 482 4.55 4.43 0.55
CA SER A 482 4.46 5.45 1.59
C SER A 482 5.79 6.20 1.76
N ALA A 483 6.92 5.50 1.81
CA ALA A 483 8.24 6.10 1.97
C ALA A 483 8.64 7.00 0.80
N LEU A 484 8.34 6.58 -0.43
CA LEU A 484 8.58 7.39 -1.62
C LEU A 484 7.75 8.68 -1.62
N VAL A 485 6.47 8.62 -1.22
CA VAL A 485 5.61 9.80 -1.14
C VAL A 485 6.08 10.77 -0.05
N HIS A 486 6.49 10.25 1.11
CA HIS A 486 7.04 11.10 2.17
C HIS A 486 8.35 11.79 1.74
N GLU A 487 9.26 11.04 1.12
CA GLU A 487 10.50 11.61 0.59
C GLU A 487 10.24 12.61 -0.54
N LEU A 488 9.24 12.37 -1.39
CA LEU A 488 8.81 13.32 -2.42
C LEU A 488 8.37 14.65 -1.81
N VAL A 489 7.51 14.63 -0.79
CA VAL A 489 7.07 15.85 -0.10
C VAL A 489 8.27 16.57 0.52
N MET A 490 9.18 15.84 1.16
CA MET A 490 10.39 16.43 1.73
C MET A 490 11.32 17.01 0.66
N ALA A 491 11.46 16.36 -0.49
CA ALA A 491 12.27 16.83 -1.60
C ALA A 491 11.74 18.15 -2.19
N VAL A 492 10.41 18.29 -2.28
CA VAL A 492 9.78 19.54 -2.74
C VAL A 492 9.95 20.66 -1.71
N VAL A 493 9.66 20.38 -0.43
CA VAL A 493 9.74 21.37 0.65
C VAL A 493 11.17 21.88 0.86
N THR A 494 12.16 20.98 0.81
CA THR A 494 13.57 21.32 1.04
C THR A 494 14.33 21.70 -0.24
N LYS A 495 13.71 21.51 -1.41
CA LYS A 495 14.33 21.64 -2.75
C LYS A 495 15.60 20.78 -2.92
N LYS A 496 15.77 19.72 -2.10
CA LYS A 496 16.95 18.85 -2.08
C LYS A 496 16.53 17.40 -1.84
N ILE A 497 17.20 16.47 -2.51
CA ILE A 497 16.98 15.04 -2.32
C ILE A 497 18.04 14.53 -1.33
N ARG A 498 17.64 14.05 -0.15
CA ARG A 498 18.57 13.59 0.90
C ARG A 498 18.32 12.16 1.39
N MET A 499 17.14 11.58 1.16
CA MET A 499 16.79 10.19 1.50
C MET A 499 16.79 9.86 3.01
N TYR A 500 16.89 10.84 3.91
CA TYR A 500 16.88 10.58 5.36
C TYR A 500 15.56 9.96 5.81
N LEU A 501 14.43 10.54 5.38
CA LEU A 501 13.12 10.06 5.76
C LEU A 501 12.84 8.69 5.13
N PHE A 502 13.24 8.50 3.87
CA PHE A 502 13.16 7.21 3.19
C PHE A 502 13.91 6.11 3.96
N ILE A 503 15.17 6.34 4.35
CA ILE A 503 15.97 5.35 5.09
C ILE A 503 15.36 5.04 6.46
N LEU A 504 14.91 6.07 7.19
CA LEU A 504 14.28 5.91 8.51
C LEU A 504 12.94 5.14 8.42
N GLN A 505 12.20 5.28 7.32
CA GLN A 505 10.97 4.54 7.08
C GLN A 505 11.21 3.11 6.57
N CYS A 506 12.24 2.88 5.75
CA CYS A 506 12.59 1.58 5.17
C CYS A 506 13.46 0.69 6.07
N SER A 507 13.89 1.16 7.25
CA SER A 507 14.76 0.39 8.15
C SER A 507 14.17 -0.99 8.51
N PRO A 508 14.93 -2.09 8.40
CA PRO A 508 14.44 -3.47 8.51
C PRO A 508 13.82 -3.81 9.89
N TYR A 509 14.17 -3.08 10.94
CA TYR A 509 13.52 -3.19 12.26
C TYR A 509 12.01 -2.91 12.21
N ARG A 510 11.58 -2.06 11.28
CA ARG A 510 10.19 -1.65 11.06
C ARG A 510 9.44 -2.70 10.23
N ALA A 511 10.08 -3.26 9.19
CA ALA A 511 9.52 -4.35 8.38
C ALA A 511 9.37 -5.68 9.16
N ARG A 512 10.25 -5.94 10.14
CA ARG A 512 10.21 -7.16 10.97
C ARG A 512 9.04 -7.14 11.97
N SER A 513 8.61 -5.96 12.43
CA SER A 513 7.44 -5.79 13.31
C SER A 513 6.10 -6.10 12.62
N ALA A 514 6.00 -5.92 11.31
CA ALA A 514 4.83 -6.29 10.51
C ALA A 514 4.67 -7.82 10.35
N THR A 515 5.74 -8.59 10.54
CA THR A 515 5.73 -10.06 10.43
C THR A 515 5.26 -10.73 11.73
N THR A 516 5.49 -10.12 12.89
CA THR A 516 5.22 -10.73 14.21
C THR A 516 3.73 -10.99 14.46
N TYR A 517 2.82 -10.13 14.00
CA TYR A 517 1.38 -10.37 14.15
C TYR A 517 0.83 -11.43 13.17
N THR A 518 1.47 -11.61 12.02
CA THR A 518 1.15 -12.74 11.13
C THR A 518 1.59 -14.07 11.74
N TYR A 519 2.63 -14.05 12.60
CA TYR A 519 3.12 -15.23 13.31
C TYR A 519 2.29 -15.58 14.55
N ILE A 520 1.69 -14.59 15.22
CA ILE A 520 0.72 -14.83 16.30
C ILE A 520 -0.63 -15.29 15.72
N ALA A 521 -1.04 -14.77 14.56
CA ALA A 521 -2.18 -15.29 13.81
C ALA A 521 -1.93 -16.71 13.27
N SER A 522 -0.67 -17.08 12.93
CA SER A 522 -0.31 -18.43 12.49
C SER A 522 -0.04 -19.41 13.63
N SER A 523 0.37 -18.96 14.83
CA SER A 523 0.49 -19.80 16.03
C SER A 523 -0.87 -20.15 16.64
N THR A 524 -1.89 -19.36 16.34
CA THR A 524 -3.29 -19.71 16.61
C THR A 524 -3.82 -20.69 15.55
N SER A 525 -3.32 -20.63 14.31
CA SER A 525 -3.62 -21.60 13.24
C SER A 525 -2.89 -22.94 13.40
N SER A 526 -1.74 -23.01 14.08
CA SER A 526 -1.03 -24.27 14.33
C SER A 526 -1.60 -25.07 15.51
N ARG A 527 -2.35 -24.42 16.41
CA ARG A 527 -3.19 -25.12 17.41
C ARG A 527 -4.55 -25.56 16.88
N LEU A 528 -4.98 -25.06 15.72
CA LEU A 528 -6.16 -25.53 14.97
C LEU A 528 -5.80 -26.61 13.92
N ALA A 529 -4.52 -26.86 13.68
CA ALA A 529 -4.06 -27.93 12.79
C ALA A 529 -4.16 -29.34 13.41
N SER A 530 -4.39 -29.44 14.74
CA SER A 530 -4.67 -30.72 15.42
C SER A 530 -6.15 -31.13 15.42
N GLU A 531 -7.06 -30.30 14.89
CA GLU A 531 -8.50 -30.64 14.77
C GLU A 531 -8.95 -30.95 13.34
N ASN A 532 -8.04 -30.99 12.37
CA ASN A 532 -8.33 -31.35 10.98
C ASN A 532 -8.19 -32.87 10.70
N TYR A 533 -8.77 -33.70 11.56
CA TYR A 533 -8.84 -35.16 11.34
C TYR A 533 -10.12 -35.63 10.63
N ILE A 534 -11.09 -34.75 10.35
CA ILE A 534 -12.44 -35.15 9.87
C ILE A 534 -12.70 -34.84 8.38
N THR A 535 -11.85 -34.08 7.69
CA THR A 535 -12.09 -33.71 6.27
C THR A 535 -11.50 -34.67 5.22
N ARG A 536 -11.23 -35.94 5.56
CA ARG A 536 -10.75 -36.97 4.61
C ARG A 536 -11.75 -38.08 4.29
N ILE A 537 -13.04 -37.91 4.57
CA ILE A 537 -14.04 -39.00 4.42
C ILE A 537 -14.97 -38.87 3.19
N TRP A 538 -14.96 -37.76 2.44
CA TRP A 538 -15.91 -37.55 1.33
C TRP A 538 -15.30 -37.39 -0.06
N ASP A 539 -14.24 -38.13 -0.35
CA ASP A 539 -13.80 -38.37 -1.74
C ASP A 539 -13.26 -39.80 -1.86
N SER A 540 -14.13 -40.75 -2.16
CA SER A 540 -13.72 -42.08 -2.62
C SER A 540 -14.75 -42.60 -3.64
N PRO A 541 -14.42 -42.68 -4.93
CA PRO A 541 -15.18 -43.50 -5.87
C PRO A 541 -14.91 -45.00 -5.58
N PRO A 542 -15.79 -45.93 -6.02
CA PRO A 542 -15.65 -47.35 -5.71
C PRO A 542 -14.36 -47.95 -6.32
N PRO A 543 -13.85 -49.07 -5.76
CA PRO A 543 -12.54 -49.58 -6.11
C PRO A 543 -12.59 -50.26 -7.48
N VAL A 544 -11.84 -49.73 -8.44
CA VAL A 544 -11.42 -50.46 -9.64
C VAL A 544 -10.01 -51.00 -9.38
N SER A 545 -9.80 -52.25 -9.79
CA SER A 545 -8.65 -53.10 -9.56
C SER A 545 -7.30 -52.42 -9.79
N LYS A 546 -6.37 -52.72 -8.86
CA LYS A 546 -4.95 -52.34 -8.88
C LYS A 546 -4.28 -52.80 -10.17
N ASP A 547 -3.66 -51.86 -10.89
CA ASP A 547 -2.47 -52.13 -11.68
C ASP A 547 -1.27 -51.46 -11.00
N GLU A 548 -0.26 -52.26 -10.73
CA GLU A 548 1.02 -51.89 -10.17
C GLU A 548 1.83 -51.06 -11.18
N GLY A 549 2.52 -50.00 -10.73
CA GLY A 549 3.59 -49.43 -11.54
C GLY A 549 3.99 -48.00 -11.21
N THR A 550 5.24 -47.86 -10.76
CA THR A 550 6.09 -46.65 -10.71
C THR A 550 5.86 -45.64 -9.57
N LYS A 551 6.54 -45.89 -8.44
CA LYS A 551 6.98 -44.84 -7.51
C LYS A 551 7.84 -43.83 -8.28
N ARG A 552 7.40 -42.58 -8.39
CA ARG A 552 8.28 -41.46 -8.76
C ARG A 552 9.04 -41.03 -7.52
N GLU A 553 10.36 -41.21 -7.55
CA GLU A 553 11.28 -40.64 -6.57
C GLU A 553 11.24 -39.11 -6.65
N GLU A 554 10.92 -38.44 -5.54
CA GLU A 554 11.10 -36.99 -5.41
C GLU A 554 12.60 -36.68 -5.31
N LYS A 555 13.11 -35.86 -6.23
CA LYS A 555 14.50 -35.39 -6.20
C LYS A 555 14.72 -34.42 -5.04
N PRO A 556 15.82 -34.53 -4.28
CA PRO A 556 16.14 -33.62 -3.18
C PRO A 556 16.48 -32.21 -3.73
N THR A 557 15.88 -31.17 -3.15
CA THR A 557 16.21 -29.78 -3.45
C THR A 557 17.52 -29.39 -2.74
N ILE A 558 18.61 -29.28 -3.51
CA ILE A 558 19.91 -28.82 -3.02
C ILE A 558 19.80 -27.30 -2.76
N HIS A 559 19.81 -26.88 -1.51
CA HIS A 559 19.94 -25.47 -1.16
C HIS A 559 21.41 -25.04 -1.27
N GLU A 560 21.70 -24.06 -2.12
CA GLU A 560 23.04 -23.47 -2.24
C GLU A 560 23.38 -22.60 -1.03
N ASN A 561 24.65 -22.64 -0.59
CA ASN A 561 25.14 -21.74 0.45
C ASN A 561 25.35 -20.34 -0.14
N ILE A 562 24.50 -19.40 0.28
CA ILE A 562 24.44 -18.01 -0.22
C ILE A 562 25.63 -17.17 0.30
N TYR A 563 26.19 -17.53 1.46
CA TYR A 563 27.22 -16.76 2.16
C TYR A 563 28.63 -17.25 1.82
N THR A 564 29.09 -16.92 0.62
CA THR A 564 30.47 -17.20 0.18
C THR A 564 31.32 -15.93 0.23
N ILE A 565 32.64 -16.10 0.44
CA ILE A 565 33.61 -15.00 0.47
C ILE A 565 33.57 -14.17 -0.83
N PRO A 566 33.50 -14.77 -2.04
CA PRO A 566 33.31 -14.02 -3.29
C PRO A 566 32.09 -13.12 -3.28
N ASN A 567 30.92 -13.62 -2.87
CA ASN A 567 29.69 -12.84 -2.83
C ASN A 567 29.81 -11.67 -1.84
N ALA A 568 30.49 -11.85 -0.71
CA ALA A 568 30.71 -10.78 0.27
C ALA A 568 31.61 -9.65 -0.29
N LEU A 569 32.63 -10.00 -1.08
CA LEU A 569 33.49 -9.03 -1.76
C LEU A 569 32.74 -8.26 -2.85
N THR A 570 31.85 -8.92 -3.61
CA THR A 570 31.00 -8.24 -4.59
C THR A 570 30.00 -7.28 -3.92
N VAL A 571 29.41 -7.66 -2.78
CA VAL A 571 28.54 -6.75 -1.99
C VAL A 571 29.32 -5.55 -1.45
N SER A 572 30.54 -5.75 -0.94
CA SER A 572 31.35 -4.64 -0.42
C SER A 572 31.71 -3.63 -1.51
N ARG A 573 31.93 -4.07 -2.76
CA ARG A 573 32.11 -3.19 -3.92
C ARG A 573 30.88 -2.32 -4.21
N ILE A 574 29.69 -2.91 -4.17
CA ILE A 574 28.43 -2.18 -4.41
C ILE A 574 28.25 -1.07 -3.35
N ILE A 575 28.56 -1.38 -2.08
CA ILE A 575 28.50 -0.41 -0.98
C ILE A 575 29.58 0.68 -1.12
N ALA A 576 30.75 0.34 -1.66
CA ALA A 576 31.82 1.30 -1.92
C ALA A 576 31.48 2.31 -3.04
N CYS A 577 30.60 1.96 -3.98
CA CYS A 577 30.25 2.83 -5.11
C CYS A 577 29.63 4.19 -4.68
N PRO A 578 28.61 4.26 -3.81
CA PRO A 578 28.12 5.54 -3.27
C PRO A 578 29.21 6.39 -2.60
N VAL A 579 30.13 5.75 -1.87
CA VAL A 579 31.24 6.43 -1.19
C VAL A 579 32.24 6.98 -2.20
N LEU A 580 32.53 6.22 -3.26
CA LEU A 580 33.35 6.64 -4.39
C LEU A 580 32.74 7.85 -5.09
N GLY A 581 31.43 7.82 -5.37
CA GLY A 581 30.73 8.93 -5.99
C GLY A 581 30.73 10.19 -5.13
N TRP A 582 30.51 10.04 -3.82
CA TRP A 582 30.64 11.15 -2.87
C TRP A 582 32.07 11.72 -2.83
N ALA A 583 33.11 10.88 -2.84
CA ALA A 583 34.49 11.34 -2.83
C ALA A 583 34.87 12.15 -4.09
N ILE A 584 34.36 11.75 -5.26
CA ILE A 584 34.52 12.51 -6.51
C ILE A 584 33.78 13.86 -6.42
N LEU A 585 32.55 13.87 -5.92
CA LEU A 585 31.75 15.09 -5.77
C LEU A 585 32.32 16.07 -4.73
N GLU A 586 33.06 15.60 -3.74
CA GLU A 586 33.76 16.45 -2.76
C GLU A 586 35.16 16.88 -3.23
N GLY A 587 35.62 16.41 -4.40
CA GLY A 587 36.95 16.69 -4.92
C GLY A 587 38.09 15.96 -4.20
N ARG A 588 37.78 14.92 -3.41
CA ARG A 588 38.76 14.10 -2.68
C ARG A 588 39.31 12.98 -3.56
N TYR A 589 39.99 13.35 -4.64
CA TYR A 589 40.43 12.41 -5.68
C TYR A 589 41.35 11.30 -5.17
N GLY A 590 42.21 11.55 -4.18
CA GLY A 590 43.06 10.50 -3.58
C GLY A 590 42.25 9.35 -2.94
N LEU A 591 41.14 9.68 -2.27
CA LEU A 591 40.23 8.69 -1.70
C LEU A 591 39.48 7.97 -2.84
N ALA A 592 39.03 8.70 -3.85
CA ALA A 592 38.34 8.12 -5.01
C ALA A 592 39.22 7.12 -5.78
N THR A 593 40.48 7.46 -6.03
CA THR A 593 41.46 6.55 -6.65
C THR A 593 41.72 5.32 -5.77
N GLY A 594 41.83 5.49 -4.45
CA GLY A 594 41.98 4.37 -3.52
C GLY A 594 40.78 3.41 -3.54
N LEU A 595 39.56 3.93 -3.56
CA LEU A 595 38.34 3.12 -3.67
C LEU A 595 38.18 2.46 -5.03
N LEU A 596 38.57 3.14 -6.11
CA LEU A 596 38.56 2.57 -7.46
C LEU A 596 39.58 1.42 -7.58
N PHE A 597 40.78 1.60 -7.02
CA PHE A 597 41.79 0.55 -6.95
C PHE A 597 41.31 -0.62 -6.11
N TYR A 598 40.71 -0.36 -4.94
CA TYR A 598 40.07 -1.38 -4.11
C TYR A 598 39.05 -2.19 -4.92
N ALA A 599 38.12 -1.51 -5.62
CA ALA A 599 37.10 -2.16 -6.43
C ALA A 599 37.70 -3.08 -7.51
N GLY A 600 38.73 -2.62 -8.23
CA GLY A 600 39.41 -3.42 -9.25
C GLY A 600 40.15 -4.64 -8.68
N VAL A 601 40.84 -4.48 -7.54
CA VAL A 601 41.54 -5.61 -6.89
C VAL A 601 40.53 -6.63 -6.37
N THR A 602 39.43 -6.19 -5.77
CA THR A 602 38.42 -7.12 -5.24
C THR A 602 37.72 -7.93 -6.33
N ASP A 603 37.48 -7.38 -7.52
CA ASP A 603 36.93 -8.10 -8.69
C ASP A 603 37.89 -9.17 -9.24
N TRP A 604 39.18 -8.89 -9.19
CA TRP A 604 40.15 -9.90 -9.58
C TRP A 604 40.25 -11.02 -8.54
N VAL A 605 40.20 -10.65 -7.25
CA VAL A 605 40.30 -11.58 -6.11
C VAL A 605 39.06 -12.48 -6.02
N ASP A 606 37.84 -11.95 -6.11
CA ASP A 606 36.63 -12.79 -6.03
C ASP A 606 36.52 -13.77 -7.21
N GLY A 607 36.87 -13.35 -8.42
CA GLY A 607 36.95 -14.20 -9.62
C GLY A 607 38.08 -15.24 -9.55
N TYR A 608 39.19 -14.94 -8.87
CA TYR A 608 40.25 -15.92 -8.59
C TYR A 608 39.80 -16.92 -7.52
N LEU A 609 39.22 -16.46 -6.41
CA LEU A 609 38.69 -17.28 -5.32
C LEU A 609 37.61 -18.26 -5.81
N ALA A 610 36.66 -17.77 -6.61
CA ALA A 610 35.55 -18.57 -7.15
C ALA A 610 36.05 -19.69 -8.09
N ARG A 611 37.14 -19.44 -8.84
CA ARG A 611 37.76 -20.44 -9.73
C ARG A 611 38.63 -21.46 -8.99
N LYS A 612 39.43 -21.00 -8.02
CA LYS A 612 40.37 -21.85 -7.28
C LYS A 612 39.68 -22.81 -6.33
N TRP A 613 38.61 -22.37 -5.67
CA TRP A 613 37.90 -23.15 -4.66
C TRP A 613 36.52 -23.65 -5.10
N ASN A 614 36.21 -23.56 -6.40
CA ASN A 614 34.93 -23.98 -7.00
C ASN A 614 33.68 -23.41 -6.29
N MET A 615 33.80 -22.22 -5.70
CA MET A 615 32.74 -21.52 -4.93
C MET A 615 31.82 -20.70 -5.84
N ARG A 616 31.38 -21.27 -6.96
CA ARG A 616 30.43 -20.59 -7.85
C ARG A 616 29.01 -20.74 -7.29
N THR A 617 28.30 -19.63 -7.12
CA THR A 617 26.92 -19.61 -6.65
C THR A 617 26.02 -18.96 -7.70
N VAL A 618 24.75 -19.35 -7.77
CA VAL A 618 23.77 -18.72 -8.68
C VAL A 618 23.64 -17.22 -8.39
N ILE A 619 23.73 -16.82 -7.12
CA ILE A 619 23.67 -15.41 -6.71
C ILE A 619 24.91 -14.64 -7.18
N GLY A 620 26.11 -15.19 -7.05
CA GLY A 620 27.36 -14.55 -7.48
C GLY A 620 27.34 -14.22 -8.98
N THR A 621 26.83 -15.14 -9.82
CA THR A 621 26.72 -14.92 -11.27
C THR A 621 25.83 -13.74 -11.68
N ILE A 622 24.96 -13.26 -10.78
CA ILE A 622 24.10 -12.09 -10.99
C ILE A 622 24.70 -10.84 -10.35
N LEU A 623 25.30 -11.03 -9.16
CA LEU A 623 25.84 -9.94 -8.37
C LEU A 623 27.08 -9.32 -9.03
N ASP A 624 27.93 -10.13 -9.67
CA ASP A 624 29.17 -9.63 -10.30
C ASP A 624 28.86 -8.66 -11.46
N PRO A 625 27.99 -8.99 -12.46
CA PRO A 625 27.60 -8.04 -13.49
C PRO A 625 26.83 -6.81 -12.95
N ALA A 626 26.16 -6.93 -11.81
CA ALA A 626 25.46 -5.82 -11.18
C ALA A 626 26.42 -4.85 -10.51
N ALA A 627 27.46 -5.35 -9.85
CA ALA A 627 28.51 -4.54 -9.25
C ALA A 627 29.28 -3.73 -10.31
N ASP A 628 29.66 -4.37 -11.42
CA ASP A 628 30.36 -3.70 -12.52
C ASP A 628 29.55 -2.56 -13.12
N LYS A 629 28.25 -2.78 -13.37
CA LYS A 629 27.35 -1.73 -13.88
C LYS A 629 27.17 -0.60 -12.88
N THR A 630 27.08 -0.93 -11.60
CA THR A 630 26.94 0.07 -10.53
C THR A 630 28.18 0.95 -10.45
N LEU A 631 29.37 0.35 -10.52
CA LEU A 631 30.65 1.06 -10.55
C LEU A 631 30.75 1.98 -11.77
N MET A 632 30.49 1.45 -12.97
CA MET A 632 30.55 2.21 -14.23
C MET A 632 29.54 3.36 -14.27
N THR A 633 28.31 3.12 -13.83
CA THR A 633 27.27 4.16 -13.77
C THR A 633 27.66 5.26 -12.79
N THR A 634 28.14 4.89 -11.61
CA THR A 634 28.53 5.84 -10.57
C THR A 634 29.68 6.73 -11.03
N LEU A 635 30.72 6.15 -11.63
CA LEU A 635 31.87 6.89 -12.17
C LEU A 635 31.43 7.83 -13.30
N THR A 636 30.65 7.33 -14.27
CA THR A 636 30.22 8.13 -15.42
C THR A 636 29.40 9.34 -15.01
N VAL A 637 28.45 9.16 -14.09
CA VAL A 637 27.58 10.25 -13.60
C VAL A 637 28.38 11.25 -12.77
N THR A 638 29.18 10.78 -11.82
CA THR A 638 29.87 11.68 -10.87
C THR A 638 30.99 12.47 -11.52
N LEU A 639 31.72 11.89 -12.48
CA LEU A 639 32.73 12.59 -13.28
C LEU A 639 32.10 13.61 -14.24
N ALA A 640 30.94 13.29 -14.84
CA ALA A 640 30.21 14.23 -15.69
C ALA A 640 29.67 15.42 -14.89
N MET A 641 29.12 15.17 -13.68
CA MET A 641 28.66 16.23 -12.78
C MET A 641 29.79 17.16 -12.33
N LYS A 642 31.01 16.64 -12.20
CA LYS A 642 32.21 17.44 -11.89
C LYS A 642 32.81 18.17 -13.08
N GLY A 643 32.26 17.99 -14.28
CA GLY A 643 32.78 18.59 -15.51
C GLY A 643 34.09 17.97 -16.02
N LEU A 644 34.54 16.85 -15.44
CA LEU A 644 35.75 16.14 -15.89
C LEU A 644 35.49 15.26 -17.11
N LEU A 645 34.23 14.91 -17.36
CA LEU A 645 33.81 14.12 -18.51
C LEU A 645 32.71 14.87 -19.30
N PRO A 646 32.84 15.03 -20.63
CA PRO A 646 31.83 15.74 -21.42
C PRO A 646 30.46 15.04 -21.35
N VAL A 647 29.41 15.81 -21.05
CA VAL A 647 28.03 15.29 -20.93
C VAL A 647 27.58 14.45 -22.14
N PRO A 648 27.89 14.82 -23.40
CA PRO A 648 27.53 13.98 -24.55
C PRO A 648 28.14 12.58 -24.51
N LEU A 649 29.39 12.45 -24.05
CA LEU A 649 30.06 11.16 -23.90
C LEU A 649 29.42 10.33 -22.78
N ALA A 650 29.09 10.95 -21.66
CA ALA A 650 28.39 10.31 -20.55
C ALA A 650 27.04 9.72 -21.01
N VAL A 651 26.28 10.48 -21.81
CA VAL A 651 25.00 10.04 -22.37
C VAL A 651 25.17 8.85 -23.31
N ILE A 652 26.21 8.84 -24.15
CA ILE A 652 26.51 7.71 -25.05
C ILE A 652 26.84 6.43 -24.26
N ILE A 653 27.68 6.54 -23.23
CA ILE A 653 28.08 5.41 -22.37
C ILE A 653 26.85 4.85 -21.63
N LEU A 654 26.12 5.71 -20.92
CA LEU A 654 24.94 5.30 -20.15
C LEU A 654 23.81 4.77 -21.05
N GLY A 655 23.55 5.43 -22.18
CA GLY A 655 22.52 5.00 -23.13
C GLY A 655 22.78 3.59 -23.65
N ARG A 656 24.03 3.28 -24.01
CA ARG A 656 24.43 1.93 -24.44
C ARG A 656 24.24 0.90 -23.34
N ASP A 657 24.67 1.17 -22.11
CA ASP A 657 24.57 0.22 -21.00
C ASP A 657 23.12 -0.04 -20.57
N VAL A 658 22.25 0.96 -20.67
CA VAL A 658 20.80 0.82 -20.49
C VAL A 658 20.20 -0.05 -21.60
N LEU A 659 20.54 0.19 -22.87
CA LEU A 659 20.06 -0.61 -24.00
C LEU A 659 20.46 -2.09 -23.88
N LEU A 660 21.69 -2.38 -23.49
CA LEU A 660 22.14 -3.76 -23.26
C LEU A 660 21.44 -4.41 -22.06
N SER A 661 21.18 -3.64 -21.01
CA SER A 661 20.42 -4.12 -19.86
C SER A 661 18.99 -4.48 -20.30
N ILE A 662 18.26 -3.57 -20.94
CA ILE A 662 16.89 -3.81 -21.43
C ILE A 662 16.85 -5.01 -22.38
N SER A 663 17.82 -5.13 -23.30
CA SER A 663 17.91 -6.25 -24.22
C SER A 663 18.09 -7.58 -23.47
N ALA A 664 18.95 -7.65 -22.46
CA ALA A 664 19.14 -8.84 -21.64
C ALA A 664 17.86 -9.24 -20.87
N PHE A 665 17.14 -8.26 -20.31
CA PHE A 665 15.84 -8.47 -19.66
C PHE A 665 14.78 -8.99 -20.66
N TYR A 666 14.74 -8.40 -21.86
CA TYR A 666 13.80 -8.76 -22.92
C TYR A 666 14.04 -10.18 -23.47
N TYR A 667 15.30 -10.53 -23.75
CA TYR A 667 15.65 -11.88 -24.23
C TYR A 667 15.39 -12.96 -23.18
N ARG A 668 15.66 -12.68 -21.90
CA ARG A 668 15.30 -13.58 -20.79
C ARG A 668 13.79 -13.80 -20.66
N TYR A 669 13.00 -12.76 -20.90
CA TYR A 669 11.54 -12.86 -20.85
C TYR A 669 10.97 -13.74 -21.99
N ILE A 670 11.57 -13.67 -23.17
CA ILE A 670 11.11 -14.45 -24.33
C ILE A 670 11.53 -15.92 -24.24
N SER A 671 12.70 -16.22 -23.66
CA SER A 671 13.22 -17.59 -23.58
C SER A 671 12.59 -18.47 -22.49
N LEU A 672 11.67 -17.94 -21.68
CA LEU A 672 10.96 -18.69 -20.65
C LEU A 672 9.95 -19.69 -21.26
N PRO A 673 9.97 -20.98 -20.86
CA PRO A 673 8.96 -21.95 -21.28
C PRO A 673 7.57 -21.59 -20.73
N ALA A 674 6.52 -21.90 -21.49
CA ALA A 674 5.15 -21.65 -21.05
C ALA A 674 4.82 -22.44 -19.76
N PRO A 675 4.02 -21.89 -18.81
CA PRO A 675 3.43 -20.55 -18.78
C PRO A 675 4.41 -19.47 -18.28
N LYS A 676 4.45 -18.34 -19.01
CA LYS A 676 5.25 -17.15 -18.67
C LYS A 676 4.67 -16.49 -17.42
N THR A 677 5.30 -16.70 -16.27
CA THR A 677 4.85 -16.18 -14.96
C THR A 677 5.99 -15.44 -14.26
N PHE A 678 5.64 -14.43 -13.47
CA PHE A 678 6.61 -13.57 -12.79
C PHE A 678 7.48 -14.35 -11.79
N GLU A 679 6.91 -15.32 -11.08
CA GLU A 679 7.67 -16.21 -10.18
C GLU A 679 8.77 -16.99 -10.93
N ARG A 680 8.48 -17.46 -12.15
CA ARG A 680 9.43 -18.21 -12.97
C ARG A 680 10.47 -17.32 -13.64
N TYR A 681 10.14 -16.05 -13.86
CA TYR A 681 11.12 -15.04 -14.30
C TYR A 681 12.19 -14.80 -13.24
N TRP A 682 11.80 -14.79 -11.95
CA TRP A 682 12.69 -14.65 -10.79
C TRP A 682 13.20 -15.99 -10.24
N ASP A 683 12.89 -17.13 -10.87
CA ASP A 683 13.46 -18.43 -10.55
C ASP A 683 14.80 -18.59 -11.27
N PHE A 684 15.88 -18.28 -10.55
CA PHE A 684 17.24 -18.24 -11.09
C PHE A 684 17.87 -19.63 -11.29
N SER A 685 17.17 -20.72 -10.93
CA SER A 685 17.65 -22.10 -11.10
C SER A 685 17.57 -22.60 -12.55
N ILE A 686 16.91 -21.87 -13.46
CA ILE A 686 16.66 -22.27 -14.85
C ILE A 686 17.52 -21.44 -15.82
N PRO A 687 18.71 -21.91 -16.24
CA PRO A 687 19.56 -21.16 -17.18
C PRO A 687 18.94 -21.17 -18.58
N SER A 688 18.17 -20.12 -18.91
CA SER A 688 17.31 -20.10 -20.11
C SER A 688 17.85 -19.25 -21.26
N ALA A 689 18.96 -18.52 -21.10
CA ALA A 689 19.65 -17.81 -22.18
C ALA A 689 21.06 -17.37 -21.78
N GLU A 690 22.08 -17.73 -22.56
CA GLU A 690 23.43 -17.14 -22.47
C GLU A 690 23.57 -16.08 -23.59
N VAL A 691 23.58 -14.80 -23.22
CA VAL A 691 23.95 -13.72 -24.16
C VAL A 691 25.48 -13.63 -24.14
N ARG A 692 26.14 -14.11 -25.20
CA ARG A 692 27.60 -14.08 -25.28
C ARG A 692 28.05 -12.65 -25.63
N PRO A 693 28.90 -12.00 -24.83
CA PRO A 693 29.37 -10.67 -25.14
C PRO A 693 30.25 -10.71 -26.40
N THR A 694 29.98 -9.81 -27.34
CA THR A 694 30.82 -9.65 -28.55
C THR A 694 32.23 -9.23 -28.16
N GLN A 695 33.26 -9.62 -28.92
CA GLN A 695 34.65 -9.24 -28.61
C GLN A 695 34.83 -7.71 -28.60
N ILE A 696 34.12 -7.02 -29.50
CA ILE A 696 34.05 -5.55 -29.58
C ILE A 696 33.54 -4.94 -28.27
N SER A 697 32.54 -5.55 -27.64
CA SER A 697 32.00 -5.12 -26.34
C SER A 697 33.03 -5.21 -25.21
N LYS A 698 33.90 -6.22 -25.23
CA LYS A 698 34.93 -6.39 -24.20
C LYS A 698 36.01 -5.32 -24.30
N TYR A 699 36.49 -5.05 -25.52
CA TYR A 699 37.45 -3.97 -25.76
C TYR A 699 36.87 -2.60 -25.40
N ASN A 700 35.61 -2.34 -25.75
CA ASN A 700 34.95 -1.10 -25.37
C ASN A 700 34.84 -0.94 -23.84
N THR A 701 34.42 -1.99 -23.13
CA THR A 701 34.30 -1.96 -21.67
C THR A 701 35.66 -1.72 -21.00
N PHE A 702 36.73 -2.33 -21.51
CA PHE A 702 38.09 -2.08 -21.06
C PHE A 702 38.54 -0.62 -21.28
N LEU A 703 38.29 -0.07 -22.47
CA LEU A 703 38.61 1.32 -22.80
C LEU A 703 37.82 2.31 -21.94
N GLN A 704 36.55 2.01 -21.65
CA GLN A 704 35.72 2.81 -20.76
C GLN A 704 36.24 2.79 -19.32
N LEU A 705 36.59 1.61 -18.77
CA LEU A 705 37.18 1.51 -17.43
C LEU A 705 38.51 2.27 -17.34
N THR A 706 39.32 2.17 -18.40
CA THR A 706 40.61 2.90 -18.52
C THR A 706 40.38 4.41 -18.54
N LEU A 707 39.39 4.90 -19.28
CA LEU A 707 39.02 6.32 -19.30
C LEU A 707 38.54 6.80 -17.93
N MET A 708 37.67 6.04 -17.25
CA MET A 708 37.17 6.42 -15.93
C MET A 708 38.30 6.46 -14.90
N GLY A 709 39.21 5.48 -14.93
CA GLY A 709 40.40 5.46 -14.09
C GLY A 709 41.33 6.64 -14.36
N ALA A 710 41.69 6.87 -15.61
CA ALA A 710 42.58 7.97 -16.01
C ALA A 710 41.98 9.34 -15.65
N THR A 711 40.67 9.53 -15.85
CA THR A 711 39.96 10.78 -15.52
C THR A 711 39.87 11.01 -14.02
N THR A 712 39.76 9.94 -13.21
CA THR A 712 39.75 10.03 -11.74
C THR A 712 41.14 10.35 -11.17
N VAL A 713 42.20 9.86 -11.81
CA VAL A 713 43.60 10.06 -11.39
C VAL A 713 44.18 11.39 -11.90
N ALA A 714 43.71 11.89 -13.04
CA ALA A 714 44.26 13.08 -13.68
C ALA A 714 44.38 14.31 -12.76
N PRO A 715 43.39 14.64 -11.89
CA PRO A 715 43.53 15.78 -10.96
C PRO A 715 44.61 15.61 -9.89
N ILE A 716 45.15 14.40 -9.71
CA ILE A 716 46.19 14.09 -8.71
C ILE A 716 47.60 14.21 -9.31
N LEU A 717 47.72 14.04 -10.63
CA LEU A 717 49.01 14.07 -11.32
C LEU A 717 49.40 15.53 -11.65
N PRO A 718 50.66 15.93 -11.45
CA PRO A 718 51.15 17.26 -11.81
C PRO A 718 51.41 17.42 -13.33
N LEU A 719 50.92 16.50 -14.16
CA LEU A 719 51.14 16.46 -15.61
C LEU A 719 49.86 16.89 -16.34
N ASP A 720 50.00 17.71 -17.38
CA ASP A 720 48.88 18.05 -18.27
C ASP A 720 48.57 16.86 -19.21
N LEU A 721 47.52 16.12 -18.86
CA LEU A 721 47.04 14.95 -19.60
C LEU A 721 45.83 15.26 -20.50
N SER A 722 45.52 16.55 -20.70
CA SER A 722 44.32 16.98 -21.43
C SER A 722 44.22 16.42 -22.85
N MET A 723 45.34 16.37 -23.59
CA MET A 723 45.40 15.83 -24.94
C MET A 723 45.17 14.31 -24.98
N GLN A 724 45.81 13.57 -24.08
CA GLN A 724 45.70 12.11 -23.99
C GLN A 724 44.29 11.69 -23.55
N LEU A 725 43.71 12.40 -22.58
CA LEU A 725 42.32 12.18 -22.14
C LEU A 725 41.33 12.51 -23.24
N SER A 726 41.51 13.60 -23.97
CA SER A 726 40.64 13.96 -25.10
C SER A 726 40.69 12.91 -26.20
N ALA A 727 41.89 12.43 -26.57
CA ALA A 727 42.04 11.34 -27.54
C ALA A 727 41.37 10.05 -27.06
N LEU A 728 41.50 9.72 -25.78
CA LEU A 728 40.86 8.55 -25.19
C LEU A 728 39.33 8.69 -25.15
N GLN A 729 38.81 9.88 -24.87
CA GLN A 729 37.37 10.20 -24.90
C GLN A 729 36.77 10.00 -26.28
N PHE A 730 37.41 10.50 -27.35
CA PHE A 730 36.96 10.27 -28.73
C PHE A 730 37.03 8.79 -29.13
N THR A 731 38.10 8.10 -28.70
CA THR A 731 38.25 6.65 -28.95
C THR A 731 37.15 5.85 -28.25
N VAL A 732 36.83 6.18 -27.00
CA VAL A 732 35.73 5.55 -26.24
C VAL A 732 34.37 5.88 -26.85
N ALA A 733 34.14 7.12 -27.31
CA ALA A 733 32.91 7.50 -27.98
C ALA A 733 32.66 6.64 -29.23
N ALA A 734 33.67 6.57 -30.12
CA ALA A 734 33.60 5.82 -31.36
C ALA A 734 33.40 4.32 -31.10
N THR A 735 34.16 3.74 -30.17
CA THR A 735 34.06 2.30 -29.82
C THR A 735 32.75 1.96 -29.09
N THR A 736 32.17 2.88 -28.33
CA THR A 736 30.87 2.69 -27.66
C THR A 736 29.73 2.68 -28.67
N ILE A 737 29.72 3.62 -29.61
CA ILE A 737 28.72 3.66 -30.71
C ILE A 737 28.86 2.40 -31.58
N TRP A 738 30.09 2.03 -31.94
CA TRP A 738 30.38 0.83 -32.72
C TRP A 738 29.95 -0.45 -31.99
N SER A 739 30.19 -0.53 -30.67
CA SER A 739 29.71 -1.64 -29.84
C SER A 739 28.17 -1.69 -29.82
N GLY A 740 27.49 -0.56 -29.70
CA GLY A 740 26.02 -0.49 -29.72
C GLY A 740 25.43 -0.98 -31.04
N LEU A 741 25.96 -0.48 -32.17
CA LEU A 741 25.55 -0.89 -33.51
C LEU A 741 25.81 -2.39 -33.74
N SER A 742 26.95 -2.91 -33.28
CA SER A 742 27.28 -4.34 -33.41
C SER A 742 26.24 -5.26 -32.75
N TYR A 743 25.65 -4.88 -31.62
CA TYR A 743 24.60 -5.66 -30.98
C TYR A 743 23.25 -5.59 -31.73
N VAL A 744 22.96 -4.46 -32.38
CA VAL A 744 21.74 -4.29 -33.17
C VAL A 744 21.81 -5.09 -34.47
N PHE A 745 22.99 -5.18 -35.10
CA PHE A 745 23.15 -5.81 -36.42
C PHE A 745 23.66 -7.26 -36.39
N SER A 746 24.25 -7.74 -35.29
CA SER A 746 24.78 -9.11 -35.22
C SER A 746 23.68 -10.14 -34.89
N LYS A 747 23.34 -10.97 -35.87
CA LYS A 747 22.41 -12.11 -35.71
C LYS A 747 22.97 -13.24 -34.81
N ASP A 748 24.27 -13.23 -34.52
CA ASP A 748 24.96 -14.23 -33.69
C ASP A 748 25.03 -13.86 -32.20
N ALA A 749 24.54 -12.66 -31.81
CA ALA A 749 24.57 -12.19 -30.42
C ALA A 749 23.61 -12.97 -29.50
N VAL A 750 22.60 -13.66 -30.05
CA VAL A 750 21.59 -14.39 -29.30
C VAL A 750 21.38 -15.78 -29.89
N LYS A 751 21.90 -16.80 -29.21
CA LYS A 751 21.65 -18.21 -29.55
C LYS A 751 20.67 -18.80 -28.54
N ILE A 752 19.44 -19.05 -28.98
CA ILE A 752 18.41 -19.71 -28.17
C ILE A 752 18.77 -21.20 -28.08
N LEU A 753 19.11 -21.70 -26.88
CA LEU A 753 19.31 -23.12 -26.64
C LEU A 753 17.93 -23.81 -26.64
N SER A 754 17.49 -24.33 -27.78
CA SER A 754 16.32 -25.20 -27.84
C SER A 754 16.64 -26.54 -27.17
N GLN A 755 15.73 -27.03 -26.32
CA GLN A 755 15.91 -28.20 -25.46
C GLN A 755 15.89 -29.57 -26.16
N ASN A 756 15.92 -29.65 -27.49
CA ASN A 756 15.92 -30.93 -28.20
C ASN A 756 17.29 -31.22 -28.83
N ARG A 757 18.18 -31.84 -28.04
CA ARG A 757 19.23 -32.73 -28.58
C ARG A 757 18.90 -34.15 -28.15
N PRO A 758 18.68 -35.11 -29.07
CA PRO A 758 18.71 -36.51 -28.69
C PRO A 758 20.12 -36.86 -28.17
N PRO A 759 20.24 -37.82 -27.24
CA PRO A 759 21.53 -38.28 -26.76
C PRO A 759 22.35 -38.77 -27.97
N LYS A 760 23.63 -38.37 -28.03
CA LYS A 760 24.55 -38.92 -29.03
C LYS A 760 24.69 -40.43 -28.78
N PRO A 761 24.79 -41.24 -29.85
CA PRO A 761 25.04 -42.67 -29.73
C PRO A 761 26.37 -42.95 -29.04
#